data_AF-A0A9P4R8M6-F1
#
_entry.id   AF-A0A9P4R8M6-F1
#
_cell.length_a   1.000
_cell.length_b   1.000
_cell.length_c   1.000
_cell.angle_alpha   90.00
_cell.angle_beta   90.00
_cell.angle_gamma   90.00
#
_symmetry.space_group_name_H-M   'P 1'
#
loop_
_entity.id
_entity.type
_entity.pdbx_description
1 polymer ?
#
loop_
_entity_poly.entity_id
_entity_poly.type
_entity_poly.pdbx_seq_one_letter_code
_entity_poly.pdbx_strand_id
1 'polypeptide(L)'
;MASLLDLQARLRGIDEKFQTAELDTKLEGLAFELTKNESLGLNDKKAFNVNIPFRTWPPDVKTGDDLPKGKYPSALQEAFKDVLAAGSKLQNGDWDTTECWIDIVSLNPADWFFSENSFKSPYVPLDKLDSVAKAIADVVNSIPNESNVTPIVRILAGADENLSASEYWGKFGYRFQRMFWVQEKEGGDMVPLITNEKAKLFVGSVEATSWLETLGASVESVAQQNEETIKTYAPNFDAKQLHLSKSIKDFVSQDLPAISWNHGKLLVVNGKAVMTGGGNYWNEYMGDKYDIVDHQVKVKGDAAVTGHKYTNYFFNYLNKLADNKTDTRSLLRSCTLSNKKGPKWVDNAPAPLADFKHTNTGDFSVLTVGRIGDWHGTMAKVPFPVQVCDAVRDIALNSLWHILPDNEQGKTLAKVDWAFRDDDEATNFSKIDILKIFADLQVNPAAWASRYARKYFLENATNRVCISQQMLVDTLQLDDKSYQDAIFGIHGKPPKKDTEGLNDRLKSVTKGSKPWDGAIWPYDLLCAIGWSLSRIAAREGDGVYIVLTTDFPPNGKKVKNKHGEEVFKEAKHKTWEDKTSVAEFKKRLAICMKGMSQLSKPIWKGGIGWFSSMCDEDRVDEIIRTKLHVKRIGSNDGEHYCHNKIVMVDDQLLYVGSDNAYPSYNEEHGVWIDHKETIEEWKKNYWDGLWAWSTDATD
;
A
#
# COMPACT_ATOMS: atom_id res chain seq x y z
N MET A 1 6.02 -16.21 21.02
CA MET A 1 5.63 -14.95 20.37
C MET A 1 5.78 -15.17 18.89
N ALA A 2 4.95 -14.54 18.06
CA ALA A 2 5.12 -14.61 16.61
C ALA A 2 6.46 -13.98 16.22
N SER A 3 7.18 -14.59 15.27
CA SER A 3 8.46 -14.09 14.76
C SER A 3 8.43 -13.92 13.23
N LEU A 4 9.40 -13.19 12.68
CA LEU A 4 9.53 -13.09 11.21
C LEU A 4 9.79 -14.45 10.55
N LEU A 5 10.52 -15.34 11.24
CA LEU A 5 10.83 -16.68 10.73
C LEU A 5 9.56 -17.54 10.66
N ASP A 6 8.71 -17.49 11.69
CA ASP A 6 7.45 -18.22 11.70
C ASP A 6 6.52 -17.72 10.59
N LEU A 7 6.45 -16.40 10.38
CA LEU A 7 5.66 -15.82 9.30
C LEU A 7 6.19 -16.23 7.92
N GLN A 8 7.51 -16.15 7.69
CA GLN A 8 8.10 -16.61 6.43
C GLN A 8 7.81 -18.08 6.16
N ALA A 9 7.93 -18.95 7.18
CA ALA A 9 7.63 -20.36 7.04
C ALA A 9 6.16 -20.61 6.67
N ARG A 10 5.23 -19.82 7.24
CA ARG A 10 3.80 -19.88 6.89
C ARG A 10 3.56 -19.45 5.44
N LEU A 11 4.08 -18.29 5.03
CA LEU A 11 3.96 -17.80 3.65
C LEU A 11 4.57 -18.78 2.64
N ARG A 12 5.73 -19.38 2.97
CA ARG A 12 6.34 -20.42 2.15
C ARG A 12 5.46 -21.67 2.06
N GLY A 13 4.88 -22.12 3.17
CA GLY A 13 3.97 -23.26 3.17
C GLY A 13 2.70 -23.02 2.35
N ILE A 14 2.23 -21.77 2.26
CA ILE A 14 1.17 -21.37 1.34
C ILE A 14 1.69 -21.47 -0.09
N ASP A 15 2.77 -20.77 -0.41
CA ASP A 15 3.37 -20.70 -1.75
C ASP A 15 3.67 -22.09 -2.35
N GLU A 16 4.27 -22.99 -1.56
CA GLU A 16 4.62 -24.36 -1.97
C GLU A 16 3.43 -25.19 -2.46
N LYS A 17 2.20 -24.93 -1.98
CA LYS A 17 0.99 -25.64 -2.45
C LYS A 17 0.59 -25.26 -3.87
N PHE A 18 1.00 -24.08 -4.32
CA PHE A 18 0.73 -23.55 -5.65
C PHE A 18 1.94 -23.73 -6.58
N GLN A 19 3.03 -24.33 -6.11
CA GLN A 19 4.18 -24.72 -6.92
C GLN A 19 3.94 -26.10 -7.56
N THR A 20 3.01 -26.15 -8.52
CA THR A 20 2.87 -27.32 -9.40
C THR A 20 3.79 -27.17 -10.63
N ALA A 21 4.10 -28.29 -11.31
CA ALA A 21 4.83 -28.26 -12.58
C ALA A 21 4.12 -27.39 -13.66
N GLU A 22 2.85 -27.09 -13.45
CA GLU A 22 2.00 -26.31 -14.35
C GLU A 22 1.86 -24.86 -13.93
N LEU A 23 2.17 -24.43 -12.69
CA LEU A 23 1.91 -23.06 -12.20
C LEU A 23 3.17 -22.19 -12.09
N ASP A 24 4.30 -22.75 -11.66
CA ASP A 24 5.58 -22.05 -11.44
C ASP A 24 5.42 -20.67 -10.76
N THR A 25 4.79 -20.67 -9.59
CA THR A 25 4.35 -19.45 -8.90
C THR A 25 5.39 -18.85 -7.96
N LYS A 26 6.57 -19.47 -7.78
CA LYS A 26 7.56 -19.16 -6.73
C LYS A 26 7.59 -17.68 -6.29
N LEU A 27 6.89 -17.39 -5.19
CA LEU A 27 6.68 -16.04 -4.68
C LEU A 27 7.69 -15.62 -3.63
N GLU A 28 8.37 -16.58 -3.02
CA GLU A 28 9.52 -16.26 -2.18
C GLU A 28 10.62 -15.58 -3.02
N GLY A 29 10.99 -14.37 -2.61
CA GLY A 29 11.87 -13.47 -3.34
C GLY A 29 11.16 -12.46 -4.25
N LEU A 30 9.84 -12.53 -4.37
CA LEU A 30 9.02 -11.56 -5.09
C LEU A 30 8.03 -10.87 -4.15
N ALA A 31 7.11 -11.66 -3.57
CA ALA A 31 6.07 -11.17 -2.66
C ALA A 31 6.54 -11.17 -1.20
N PHE A 32 7.43 -12.08 -0.82
CA PHE A 32 7.99 -12.10 0.53
C PHE A 32 9.40 -12.67 0.54
N GLU A 33 10.28 -12.16 1.39
CA GLU A 33 11.62 -12.72 1.60
C GLU A 33 12.23 -12.22 2.91
N LEU A 34 12.72 -13.14 3.74
CA LEU A 34 13.48 -12.78 4.94
C LEU A 34 14.93 -12.54 4.55
N THR A 35 15.42 -11.34 4.84
CA THR A 35 16.74 -10.87 4.42
C THR A 35 17.65 -10.59 5.61
N LYS A 36 18.96 -10.68 5.36
CA LYS A 36 20.01 -10.27 6.30
C LYS A 36 20.60 -8.94 5.86
N ASN A 37 20.71 -8.01 6.79
CA ASN A 37 21.01 -6.62 6.48
C ASN A 37 22.18 -6.12 7.31
N GLU A 38 23.01 -5.28 6.70
CA GLU A 38 24.15 -4.64 7.36
C GLU A 38 23.68 -3.67 8.45
N SER A 39 22.61 -2.92 8.16
CA SER A 39 22.06 -1.94 9.09
C SER A 39 20.58 -1.64 8.86
N LEU A 40 19.89 -1.36 9.97
CA LEU A 40 18.64 -0.60 9.99
C LEU A 40 19.03 0.87 10.16
N GLY A 41 18.93 1.67 9.09
CA GLY A 41 19.56 2.99 9.02
C GLY A 41 20.97 2.92 8.42
N LEU A 42 21.09 3.42 7.19
CA LEU A 42 22.26 3.33 6.30
C LEU A 42 23.62 3.17 7.00
N ASN A 43 24.19 4.26 7.55
CA ASN A 43 25.43 4.21 8.34
C ASN A 43 25.18 4.62 9.82
N ASP A 44 23.96 5.03 10.14
CA ASP A 44 23.56 5.51 11.46
C ASP A 44 22.20 4.90 11.78
N LYS A 45 22.13 4.15 12.89
CA LYS A 45 20.87 3.54 13.37
C LYS A 45 19.79 4.60 13.60
N LYS A 46 20.18 5.82 13.98
CA LYS A 46 19.25 6.94 14.17
C LYS A 46 18.66 7.45 12.86
N ALA A 47 19.36 7.22 11.75
CA ALA A 47 18.91 7.53 10.41
C ALA A 47 17.97 6.44 9.84
N PHE A 48 17.57 5.44 10.62
CA PHE A 48 16.57 4.46 10.20
C PHE A 48 15.23 5.12 9.83
N ASN A 49 14.83 6.16 10.57
CA ASN A 49 13.54 6.83 10.44
C ASN A 49 13.56 7.99 9.45
N VAL A 50 12.49 8.14 8.69
CA VAL A 50 12.25 9.29 7.82
C VAL A 50 10.88 9.84 8.18
N ASN A 51 10.87 10.82 9.10
CA ASN A 51 9.65 11.43 9.61
C ASN A 51 9.26 12.59 8.68
N ILE A 52 8.08 12.48 8.07
CA ILE A 52 7.60 13.47 7.11
C ILE A 52 6.45 14.25 7.75
N PRO A 53 6.46 15.60 7.74
CA PRO A 53 7.50 16.49 7.21
C PRO A 53 8.61 16.80 8.23
N PHE A 54 8.50 16.30 9.47
CA PHE A 54 9.12 16.90 10.64
C PHE A 54 10.64 16.68 10.81
N ARG A 55 11.26 15.71 10.12
CA ARG A 55 12.63 15.19 10.39
C ARG A 55 12.76 14.59 11.80
N THR A 56 12.53 15.41 12.81
CA THR A 56 12.38 15.06 14.22
C THR A 56 11.03 15.58 14.69
N TRP A 57 10.29 14.78 15.47
CA TRP A 57 9.06 15.29 16.07
C TRP A 57 9.35 16.50 16.97
N PRO A 58 8.67 17.63 16.73
CA PRO A 58 8.90 18.82 17.52
C PRO A 58 8.23 18.72 18.90
N PRO A 59 8.84 19.27 19.96
CA PRO A 59 8.21 19.30 21.28
C PRO A 59 7.02 20.26 21.38
N ASP A 60 6.99 21.38 20.62
CA ASP A 60 6.01 22.48 20.79
C ASP A 60 5.68 23.25 19.50
N VAL A 61 5.44 22.59 18.36
CA VAL A 61 5.17 23.31 17.09
C VAL A 61 3.75 23.88 17.04
N LYS A 62 3.64 25.18 16.72
CA LYS A 62 2.37 25.89 16.52
C LYS A 62 2.16 26.33 15.07
N THR A 63 3.21 26.49 14.25
CA THR A 63 3.11 26.94 12.84
C THR A 63 4.24 26.41 11.94
N GLY A 64 4.00 26.44 10.61
CA GLY A 64 4.88 26.04 9.47
C GLY A 64 6.37 26.36 9.56
N ASP A 65 6.67 27.47 10.23
CA ASP A 65 8.01 28.09 10.25
C ASP A 65 8.94 27.48 11.31
N ASP A 66 8.40 26.68 12.23
CA ASP A 66 9.10 26.14 13.39
C ASP A 66 9.86 24.83 13.09
N LEU A 67 9.74 24.23 11.89
CA LEU A 67 10.47 22.99 11.59
C LEU A 67 11.98 23.23 11.47
N PRO A 68 12.79 22.24 11.87
CA PRO A 68 14.20 22.22 11.53
C PRO A 68 14.36 22.39 10.02
N LYS A 69 14.93 23.54 9.62
CA LYS A 69 15.31 23.80 8.24
C LYS A 69 16.44 22.84 7.88
N GLY A 70 16.11 21.84 7.09
CA GLY A 70 17.10 20.95 6.51
C GLY A 70 17.83 21.59 5.34
N LYS A 71 18.81 20.86 4.81
CA LYS A 71 19.49 21.26 3.57
C LYS A 71 18.52 21.21 2.38
N TYR A 72 17.51 20.34 2.45
CA TYR A 72 16.48 20.19 1.43
C TYR A 72 15.11 20.62 1.94
N PRO A 73 14.14 20.86 1.06
CA PRO A 73 12.81 21.30 1.48
C PRO A 73 12.01 20.22 2.20
N SER A 74 12.20 18.93 1.92
CA SER A 74 11.59 17.84 2.70
C SER A 74 12.58 16.82 3.28
N ALA A 75 12.19 16.22 4.40
CA ALA A 75 12.88 15.07 5.00
C ALA A 75 12.97 13.86 4.03
N LEU A 76 11.97 13.72 3.15
CA LEU A 76 11.93 12.65 2.16
C LEU A 76 13.02 12.79 1.10
N GLN A 77 13.30 14.00 0.64
CA GLN A 77 14.38 14.25 -0.33
C GLN A 77 15.76 14.10 0.30
N GLU A 78 15.92 14.50 1.57
CA GLU A 78 17.13 14.19 2.34
C GLU A 78 17.39 12.69 2.37
N ALA A 79 16.38 11.93 2.80
CA ALA A 79 16.47 10.48 2.87
C ALA A 79 16.74 9.85 1.50
N PHE A 80 16.13 10.35 0.43
CA PHE A 80 16.39 9.92 -0.95
C PHE A 80 17.88 10.04 -1.30
N LYS A 81 18.50 11.20 -1.01
CA LYS A 81 19.91 11.44 -1.31
C LYS A 81 20.83 10.60 -0.44
N ASP A 82 20.49 10.38 0.82
CA ASP A 82 21.27 9.50 1.69
C ASP A 82 21.32 8.07 1.12
N VAL A 83 20.18 7.55 0.67
CA VAL A 83 20.05 6.20 0.10
C VAL A 83 20.83 6.09 -1.20
N LEU A 84 20.73 7.09 -2.08
CA LEU A 84 21.57 7.21 -3.27
C LEU A 84 23.06 7.14 -2.90
N ALA A 85 23.51 7.94 -1.94
CA ALA A 85 24.90 7.98 -1.53
C ALA A 85 25.39 6.64 -0.93
N ALA A 86 24.54 6.00 -0.11
CA ALA A 86 24.86 4.73 0.54
C ALA A 86 24.87 3.53 -0.42
N GLY A 87 24.04 3.55 -1.47
CA GLY A 87 24.01 2.47 -2.47
C GLY A 87 24.96 2.69 -3.67
N SER A 88 25.32 3.93 -3.98
CA SER A 88 26.14 4.26 -5.16
C SER A 88 27.64 4.09 -4.94
N LYS A 89 28.15 4.31 -3.73
CA LYS A 89 29.59 4.22 -3.45
C LYS A 89 29.99 2.82 -3.03
N LEU A 90 31.06 2.34 -3.63
CA LEU A 90 31.81 1.19 -3.12
C LEU A 90 32.85 1.64 -2.11
N GLN A 91 33.10 0.79 -1.11
CA GLN A 91 34.01 1.09 0.00
C GLN A 91 35.44 1.47 -0.46
N ASN A 92 35.83 1.10 -1.68
CA ASN A 92 37.17 1.36 -2.24
C ASN A 92 37.19 2.34 -3.43
N GLY A 93 36.04 2.90 -3.83
CA GLY A 93 35.95 3.83 -4.97
C GLY A 93 35.88 3.19 -6.37
N ASP A 94 36.16 1.89 -6.50
CA ASP A 94 35.98 1.12 -7.75
C ASP A 94 34.56 0.60 -7.90
N TRP A 95 34.04 0.46 -9.13
CA TRP A 95 32.75 -0.16 -9.44
C TRP A 95 32.87 -1.70 -9.54
N ASP A 96 32.12 -2.45 -8.72
CA ASP A 96 32.18 -3.92 -8.57
C ASP A 96 31.31 -4.67 -9.58
N THR A 97 30.54 -3.91 -10.36
CA THR A 97 29.58 -4.39 -11.34
C THR A 97 29.81 -3.71 -12.69
N THR A 98 29.35 -4.35 -13.76
CA THR A 98 29.28 -3.75 -15.10
C THR A 98 28.11 -2.78 -15.25
N GLU A 99 27.30 -2.59 -14.21
CA GLU A 99 26.06 -1.80 -14.25
C GLU A 99 25.83 -1.07 -12.92
N CYS A 100 25.37 0.18 -12.99
CA CYS A 100 24.91 0.94 -11.83
C CYS A 100 23.39 1.08 -11.89
N TRP A 101 22.68 0.51 -10.93
CA TRP A 101 21.23 0.40 -10.89
C TRP A 101 20.60 1.38 -9.90
N ILE A 102 19.61 2.14 -10.39
CA ILE A 102 18.76 3.01 -9.58
C ILE A 102 17.30 2.73 -9.98
N ASP A 103 16.55 2.11 -9.09
CA ASP A 103 15.11 1.89 -9.26
C ASP A 103 14.31 2.86 -8.40
N ILE A 104 13.33 3.52 -9.01
CA ILE A 104 12.42 4.46 -8.39
C ILE A 104 11.01 3.95 -8.62
N VAL A 105 10.29 3.65 -7.56
CA VAL A 105 8.91 3.18 -7.60
C VAL A 105 8.03 4.18 -6.86
N SER A 106 6.96 4.69 -7.48
CA SER A 106 6.04 5.63 -6.84
C SER A 106 4.67 5.65 -7.54
N LEU A 107 3.64 6.10 -6.83
CA LEU A 107 2.43 6.60 -7.49
C LEU A 107 2.78 7.93 -8.18
N ASN A 108 2.52 8.04 -9.50
CA ASN A 108 2.66 9.25 -10.32
C ASN A 108 3.74 10.25 -9.83
N PRO A 109 5.04 9.93 -9.93
CA PRO A 109 6.09 10.78 -9.35
C PRO A 109 6.00 12.20 -9.90
N ALA A 110 6.04 13.19 -9.00
CA ALA A 110 5.96 14.59 -9.37
C ALA A 110 7.35 15.08 -9.80
N ASP A 111 7.46 15.72 -10.96
CA ASP A 111 8.73 16.29 -11.42
C ASP A 111 9.30 17.31 -10.41
N TRP A 112 8.44 17.99 -9.64
CA TRP A 112 8.85 18.99 -8.64
C TRP A 112 9.64 18.38 -7.49
N PHE A 113 9.28 17.17 -7.05
CA PHE A 113 10.06 16.46 -6.04
C PHE A 113 11.51 16.28 -6.48
N PHE A 114 11.73 16.12 -7.79
CA PHE A 114 13.05 15.89 -8.37
C PHE A 114 13.78 17.19 -8.75
N SER A 115 13.06 18.25 -9.12
CA SER A 115 13.64 19.46 -9.71
C SER A 115 13.68 20.68 -8.77
N GLU A 116 12.69 20.79 -7.89
CA GLU A 116 12.45 21.71 -6.75
C GLU A 116 12.64 23.23 -6.92
N ASN A 117 13.64 23.67 -7.67
CA ASN A 117 13.86 25.08 -7.99
C ASN A 117 13.30 25.49 -9.36
N SER A 118 12.74 24.56 -10.15
CA SER A 118 12.41 24.77 -11.57
C SER A 118 10.99 25.30 -11.88
N PHE A 119 10.21 25.74 -10.88
CA PHE A 119 8.80 26.15 -11.12
C PHE A 119 8.43 27.56 -10.68
N LYS A 120 9.14 28.15 -9.71
CA LYS A 120 9.14 29.62 -9.59
C LYS A 120 9.91 30.25 -10.77
N SER A 121 10.75 29.45 -11.42
CA SER A 121 11.48 29.72 -12.66
C SER A 121 12.02 28.37 -13.18
N PRO A 122 11.76 27.92 -14.43
CA PRO A 122 12.43 26.74 -15.00
C PRO A 122 13.95 26.89 -15.13
N TYR A 123 14.49 28.04 -14.71
CA TYR A 123 15.86 28.45 -14.81
C TYR A 123 16.51 28.39 -13.44
N VAL A 124 17.36 27.40 -13.28
CA VAL A 124 18.27 27.27 -12.15
C VAL A 124 19.63 27.02 -12.78
N PRO A 125 20.60 27.94 -12.63
CA PRO A 125 21.96 27.69 -13.07
C PRO A 125 22.44 26.32 -12.54
N LEU A 126 23.07 25.51 -13.39
CA LEU A 126 23.44 24.12 -13.06
C LEU A 126 24.31 24.02 -11.80
N ASP A 127 25.16 25.02 -11.58
CA ASP A 127 26.03 25.17 -10.41
C ASP A 127 25.27 25.50 -9.12
N LYS A 128 24.01 25.93 -9.22
CA LYS A 128 23.11 26.28 -8.12
C LYS A 128 21.95 25.29 -7.95
N LEU A 129 21.88 24.26 -8.80
CA LEU A 129 20.86 23.23 -8.68
C LEU A 129 21.27 22.24 -7.58
N ASP A 130 20.56 22.25 -6.46
CA ASP A 130 20.72 21.24 -5.40
C ASP A 130 19.43 20.44 -5.23
N SER A 131 19.11 19.59 -6.21
CA SER A 131 17.86 18.82 -6.29
C SER A 131 18.07 17.30 -6.24
N VAL A 132 17.01 16.50 -6.11
CA VAL A 132 17.13 15.03 -6.17
C VAL A 132 17.59 14.58 -7.56
N ALA A 133 17.09 15.20 -8.64
CA ALA A 133 17.57 14.93 -10.00
C ALA A 133 19.07 15.17 -10.16
N LYS A 134 19.59 16.25 -9.57
CA LYS A 134 21.03 16.52 -9.56
C LYS A 134 21.81 15.47 -8.78
N ALA A 135 21.27 14.99 -7.65
CA ALA A 135 21.91 13.91 -6.89
C ALA A 135 22.00 12.60 -7.68
N ILE A 136 20.95 12.23 -8.41
CA ILE A 136 20.98 11.11 -9.37
C ILE A 136 22.05 11.37 -10.44
N ALA A 137 22.06 12.58 -11.01
CA ALA A 137 23.01 12.96 -12.04
C ALA A 137 24.46 12.91 -11.55
N ASP A 138 24.73 13.31 -10.30
CA ASP A 138 26.08 13.28 -9.71
C ASP A 138 26.58 11.85 -9.52
N VAL A 139 25.71 10.94 -9.09
CA VAL A 139 26.03 9.50 -9.04
C VAL A 139 26.36 9.00 -10.45
N VAL A 140 25.48 9.24 -11.42
CA VAL A 140 25.65 8.73 -12.79
C VAL A 140 26.86 9.32 -13.49
N ASN A 141 27.11 10.63 -13.34
CA ASN A 141 28.22 11.34 -13.98
C ASN A 141 29.56 11.08 -13.28
N SER A 142 29.56 10.58 -12.04
CA SER A 142 30.79 10.13 -11.37
C SER A 142 31.39 8.87 -12.01
N ILE A 143 30.59 8.15 -12.81
CA ILE A 143 31.03 6.98 -13.57
C ILE A 143 31.78 7.48 -14.83
N PRO A 144 33.07 7.13 -15.00
CA PRO A 144 33.83 7.52 -16.19
C PRO A 144 33.22 6.92 -17.46
N ASN A 145 33.15 7.70 -18.55
CA ASN A 145 32.57 7.24 -19.82
C ASN A 145 33.35 6.06 -20.43
N GLU A 146 34.65 6.01 -20.17
CA GLU A 146 35.56 4.95 -20.57
C GLU A 146 35.41 3.66 -19.74
N SER A 147 34.76 3.73 -18.58
CA SER A 147 34.53 2.55 -17.73
C SER A 147 33.58 1.56 -18.40
N ASN A 148 33.65 0.29 -18.01
CA ASN A 148 32.71 -0.74 -18.48
C ASN A 148 31.34 -0.70 -17.78
N VAL A 149 31.10 0.32 -16.95
CA VAL A 149 29.88 0.44 -16.15
C VAL A 149 28.79 1.14 -16.96
N THR A 150 27.60 0.55 -17.02
CA THR A 150 26.42 1.15 -17.65
C THR A 150 25.44 1.63 -16.57
N PRO A 151 25.17 2.95 -16.47
CA PRO A 151 24.14 3.45 -15.57
C PRO A 151 22.74 3.14 -16.10
N ILE A 152 21.92 2.50 -15.27
CA ILE A 152 20.53 2.12 -15.57
C ILE A 152 19.63 2.73 -14.50
N VAL A 153 18.78 3.67 -14.93
CA VAL A 153 17.73 4.25 -14.10
C VAL A 153 16.39 3.70 -14.57
N ARG A 154 15.62 3.07 -13.67
CA ARG A 154 14.25 2.65 -13.94
C ARG A 154 13.28 3.40 -13.06
N ILE A 155 12.19 3.87 -13.65
CA ILE A 155 11.09 4.50 -12.94
C ILE A 155 9.83 3.68 -13.21
N LEU A 156 9.28 3.08 -12.16
CA LEU A 156 7.97 2.44 -12.18
C LEU A 156 6.95 3.39 -11.56
N ALA A 157 6.01 3.84 -12.37
CA ALA A 157 4.88 4.65 -11.94
C ALA A 157 3.62 3.79 -11.84
N GLY A 158 2.71 4.14 -10.94
CA GLY A 158 1.30 3.80 -11.12
C GLY A 158 0.48 5.05 -11.36
N ALA A 159 -0.73 4.87 -11.88
CA ALA A 159 -1.71 5.93 -11.99
C ALA A 159 -3.03 5.52 -11.36
N ASP A 160 -3.59 6.43 -10.58
CA ASP A 160 -4.94 6.38 -10.04
C ASP A 160 -5.98 6.95 -11.01
N GLU A 161 -5.65 7.04 -12.30
CA GLU A 161 -6.49 7.62 -13.32
C GLU A 161 -6.84 6.58 -14.38
N ASN A 162 -8.08 6.59 -14.85
CA ASN A 162 -8.60 5.70 -15.87
C ASN A 162 -8.09 6.09 -17.28
N LEU A 163 -6.78 5.99 -17.53
CA LEU A 163 -6.15 6.48 -18.75
C LEU A 163 -5.58 5.35 -19.62
N SER A 164 -5.77 5.42 -20.93
CA SER A 164 -4.94 4.61 -21.84
C SER A 164 -3.46 4.99 -21.72
N ALA A 165 -2.56 4.10 -22.13
CA ALA A 165 -1.12 4.34 -22.15
C ALA A 165 -0.76 5.64 -22.89
N SER A 166 -1.50 5.95 -23.96
CA SER A 166 -1.31 7.16 -24.75
C SER A 166 -1.76 8.42 -24.01
N GLU A 167 -2.88 8.36 -23.27
CA GLU A 167 -3.42 9.47 -22.49
C GLU A 167 -2.55 9.73 -21.26
N TYR A 168 -2.13 8.66 -20.57
CA TYR A 168 -1.16 8.73 -19.48
C TYR A 168 0.11 9.44 -19.95
N TRP A 169 0.70 8.99 -21.06
CA TRP A 169 1.91 9.61 -21.58
C TRP A 169 1.70 11.06 -22.03
N GLY A 170 0.57 11.37 -22.66
CA GLY A 170 0.20 12.73 -23.04
C GLY A 170 0.08 13.65 -21.82
N LYS A 171 -0.45 13.14 -20.70
CA LYS A 171 -0.66 13.90 -19.46
C LYS A 171 0.59 14.00 -18.58
N PHE A 172 1.37 12.94 -18.46
CA PHE A 172 2.46 12.85 -17.49
C PHE A 172 3.85 12.68 -18.10
N GLY A 173 3.97 12.32 -19.38
CA GLY A 173 5.24 12.07 -20.07
C GLY A 173 6.25 13.22 -19.97
N TYR A 174 5.77 14.47 -19.96
CA TYR A 174 6.61 15.65 -19.81
C TYR A 174 7.32 15.69 -18.45
N ARG A 175 6.76 15.10 -17.39
CA ARG A 175 7.37 15.09 -16.05
C ARG A 175 8.70 14.35 -16.06
N PHE A 176 8.75 13.17 -16.69
CA PHE A 176 9.98 12.39 -16.83
C PHE A 176 11.06 13.12 -17.65
N GLN A 177 10.65 13.88 -18.67
CA GLN A 177 11.58 14.76 -19.39
C GLN A 177 12.12 15.89 -18.50
N ARG A 178 11.27 16.51 -17.68
CA ARG A 178 11.69 17.63 -16.81
C ARG A 178 12.50 17.19 -15.59
N MET A 179 12.45 15.90 -15.23
CA MET A 179 13.29 15.35 -14.16
C MET A 179 14.78 15.43 -14.53
N PHE A 180 15.18 15.11 -15.77
CA PHE A 180 16.60 14.98 -16.12
C PHE A 180 17.11 15.97 -17.17
N TRP A 181 16.23 16.79 -17.74
CA TRP A 181 16.60 17.88 -18.63
C TRP A 181 16.12 19.21 -18.06
N VAL A 182 16.98 20.23 -18.07
CA VAL A 182 16.71 21.56 -17.50
C VAL A 182 17.07 22.66 -18.50
N GLN A 183 16.56 23.88 -18.28
CA GLN A 183 16.96 25.05 -19.07
C GLN A 183 17.95 25.89 -18.26
N GLU A 184 19.12 26.18 -18.84
CA GLU A 184 20.13 27.04 -18.18
C GLU A 184 19.71 28.52 -18.15
N LYS A 185 18.79 28.92 -19.05
CA LYS A 185 18.29 30.29 -19.16
C LYS A 185 16.86 30.33 -19.69
N GLU A 186 16.21 31.47 -19.50
CA GLU A 186 14.87 31.73 -20.02
C GLU A 186 14.73 31.54 -21.52
N GLY A 187 13.79 30.68 -21.92
CA GLY A 187 13.56 30.31 -23.32
C GLY A 187 14.70 29.56 -24.00
N GLY A 188 15.69 29.05 -23.23
CA GLY A 188 16.81 28.27 -23.76
C GLY A 188 16.45 26.82 -24.12
N ASP A 189 17.34 26.16 -24.86
CA ASP A 189 17.22 24.74 -25.14
C ASP A 189 17.32 23.90 -23.86
N MET A 190 16.67 22.74 -23.85
CA MET A 190 16.77 21.77 -22.76
C MET A 190 18.14 21.08 -22.79
N VAL A 191 18.87 21.14 -21.68
CA VAL A 191 20.18 20.54 -21.50
C VAL A 191 20.07 19.36 -20.52
N PRO A 192 20.66 18.19 -20.83
CA PRO A 192 20.63 17.05 -19.92
C PRO A 192 21.48 17.31 -18.67
N LEU A 193 20.96 16.95 -17.50
CA LEU A 193 21.74 16.93 -16.24
C LEU A 193 22.77 15.79 -16.23
N ILE A 194 22.45 14.70 -16.91
CA ILE A 194 23.30 13.51 -17.02
C ILE A 194 24.11 13.59 -18.30
N THR A 195 25.43 13.53 -18.19
CA THR A 195 26.37 13.63 -19.31
C THR A 195 27.02 12.30 -19.66
N ASN A 196 26.86 11.26 -18.81
CA ASN A 196 27.35 9.92 -19.11
C ASN A 196 26.64 9.33 -20.35
N GLU A 197 27.41 8.99 -21.38
CA GLU A 197 26.88 8.61 -22.70
C GLU A 197 26.18 7.24 -22.70
N LYS A 198 26.52 6.39 -21.74
CA LYS A 198 25.95 5.03 -21.59
C LYS A 198 24.67 5.02 -20.76
N ALA A 199 24.36 6.10 -20.05
CA ALA A 199 23.24 6.16 -19.13
C ALA A 199 21.88 6.00 -19.83
N LYS A 200 21.09 5.04 -19.35
CA LYS A 200 19.74 4.74 -19.86
C LYS A 200 18.67 5.02 -18.81
N LEU A 201 17.55 5.55 -19.28
CA LEU A 201 16.32 5.67 -18.51
C LEU A 201 15.27 4.73 -19.09
N PHE A 202 14.61 3.98 -18.23
CA PHE A 202 13.41 3.20 -18.54
C PHE A 202 12.26 3.71 -17.67
N VAL A 203 11.13 4.01 -18.28
CA VAL A 203 9.91 4.45 -17.60
C VAL A 203 8.83 3.42 -17.90
N GLY A 204 8.29 2.83 -16.83
CA GLY A 204 7.16 1.92 -16.87
C GLY A 204 5.97 2.50 -16.14
N SER A 205 4.77 2.28 -16.67
CA SER A 205 3.51 2.42 -15.90
C SER A 205 2.76 1.10 -15.98
N VAL A 206 2.29 0.58 -14.84
CA VAL A 206 1.47 -0.63 -14.79
C VAL A 206 0.07 -0.23 -14.30
N GLU A 207 -0.91 -0.45 -15.18
CA GLU A 207 -2.33 -0.20 -14.94
C GLU A 207 -3.14 -1.34 -15.55
N ALA A 208 -3.75 -2.14 -14.69
CA ALA A 208 -4.32 -3.42 -15.05
C ALA A 208 -5.82 -3.35 -15.32
N THR A 209 -6.28 -3.32 -16.57
CA THR A 209 -7.70 -2.90 -16.80
C THR A 209 -8.52 -3.64 -17.86
N SER A 210 -7.91 -4.32 -18.85
CA SER A 210 -8.63 -4.78 -20.05
C SER A 210 -9.14 -6.23 -19.99
N TRP A 211 -9.22 -6.81 -18.79
CA TRP A 211 -9.36 -8.25 -18.57
C TRP A 211 -10.67 -8.68 -17.89
N LEU A 212 -11.51 -7.71 -17.49
CA LEU A 212 -12.81 -7.93 -16.84
C LEU A 212 -13.78 -8.76 -17.70
N GLU A 213 -13.75 -8.60 -19.02
CA GLU A 213 -14.55 -9.37 -19.97
C GLU A 213 -14.23 -10.89 -19.95
N THR A 214 -12.99 -11.27 -19.62
CA THR A 214 -12.54 -12.67 -19.60
C THR A 214 -12.76 -13.39 -18.26
N LEU A 215 -13.05 -12.65 -17.18
CA LEU A 215 -13.17 -13.20 -15.83
C LEU A 215 -14.54 -13.79 -15.49
N GLY A 216 -15.55 -13.57 -16.33
CA GLY A 216 -16.94 -13.87 -15.98
C GLY A 216 -17.18 -15.29 -15.46
N ALA A 217 -16.44 -16.30 -15.96
CA ALA A 217 -16.56 -17.69 -15.51
C ALA A 217 -15.83 -17.96 -14.17
N SER A 218 -14.60 -17.47 -14.01
CA SER A 218 -13.78 -17.65 -12.80
C SER A 218 -14.41 -16.96 -11.59
N VAL A 219 -14.87 -15.74 -11.80
CA VAL A 219 -15.55 -14.92 -10.79
C VAL A 219 -16.90 -15.52 -10.40
N GLU A 220 -17.62 -16.11 -11.36
CA GLU A 220 -18.85 -16.83 -11.07
C GLU A 220 -18.58 -18.04 -10.16
N SER A 221 -17.46 -18.74 -10.32
CA SER A 221 -17.06 -19.82 -9.41
C SER A 221 -16.76 -19.32 -7.99
N VAL A 222 -15.98 -18.24 -7.85
CA VAL A 222 -15.71 -17.62 -6.53
C VAL A 222 -17.01 -17.20 -5.86
N ALA A 223 -17.89 -16.54 -6.63
CA ALA A 223 -19.16 -16.09 -6.12
C ALA A 223 -20.07 -17.23 -5.68
N GLN A 224 -20.15 -18.31 -6.46
CA GLN A 224 -20.92 -19.51 -6.12
C GLN A 224 -20.39 -20.16 -4.84
N GLN A 225 -19.08 -20.26 -4.68
CA GLN A 225 -18.49 -20.81 -3.46
C GLN A 225 -18.68 -19.89 -2.26
N ASN A 226 -18.64 -18.57 -2.44
CA ASN A 226 -19.00 -17.62 -1.39
C ASN A 226 -20.46 -17.79 -0.99
N GLU A 227 -21.38 -17.96 -1.95
CA GLU A 227 -22.78 -18.29 -1.66
C GLU A 227 -22.92 -19.61 -0.90
N GLU A 228 -22.17 -20.66 -1.26
CA GLU A 228 -22.15 -21.93 -0.54
C GLU A 228 -21.58 -21.80 0.88
N THR A 229 -20.56 -20.96 1.05
CA THR A 229 -19.97 -20.60 2.35
C THR A 229 -21.02 -19.97 3.24
N ILE A 230 -21.70 -18.98 2.69
CA ILE A 230 -22.77 -18.26 3.36
C ILE A 230 -23.91 -19.21 3.71
N LYS A 231 -24.39 -20.03 2.77
CA LYS A 231 -25.43 -21.04 3.03
C LYS A 231 -25.01 -22.03 4.12
N THR A 232 -23.73 -22.41 4.16
CA THR A 232 -23.20 -23.34 5.16
C THR A 232 -23.23 -22.73 6.56
N TYR A 233 -22.88 -21.45 6.70
CA TYR A 233 -22.77 -20.80 8.00
C TYR A 233 -24.00 -20.02 8.44
N ALA A 234 -24.88 -19.67 7.50
CA ALA A 234 -26.17 -19.02 7.69
C ALA A 234 -27.26 -19.76 6.89
N PRO A 235 -27.63 -21.01 7.25
CA PRO A 235 -28.56 -21.83 6.47
C PRO A 235 -29.99 -21.29 6.42
N ASN A 236 -30.36 -20.44 7.37
CA ASN A 236 -31.67 -19.75 7.40
C ASN A 236 -31.69 -18.51 6.51
N PHE A 237 -30.56 -18.17 5.89
CA PHE A 237 -30.45 -17.03 5.00
C PHE A 237 -30.81 -17.43 3.57
N ASP A 238 -31.74 -16.69 2.95
CA ASP A 238 -32.10 -16.89 1.54
C ASP A 238 -31.02 -16.25 0.65
N ALA A 239 -30.05 -17.05 0.22
CA ALA A 239 -28.99 -16.62 -0.69
C ALA A 239 -29.51 -15.99 -2.00
N LYS A 240 -30.75 -16.28 -2.42
CA LYS A 240 -31.37 -15.61 -3.57
C LYS A 240 -31.62 -14.13 -3.34
N GLN A 241 -31.81 -13.68 -2.08
CA GLN A 241 -31.91 -12.25 -1.75
C GLN A 241 -30.61 -11.49 -2.01
N LEU A 242 -29.47 -12.17 -1.93
CA LEU A 242 -28.17 -11.55 -2.06
C LEU A 242 -27.83 -11.26 -3.53
N HIS A 243 -28.44 -12.01 -4.47
CA HIS A 243 -28.07 -12.01 -5.87
C HIS A 243 -26.53 -12.02 -6.04
N LEU A 244 -25.77 -12.64 -5.13
CA LEU A 244 -24.35 -12.35 -4.93
C LEU A 244 -23.54 -12.67 -6.18
N SER A 245 -23.78 -13.84 -6.77
CA SER A 245 -23.29 -14.22 -8.09
C SER A 245 -23.63 -13.19 -9.17
N LYS A 246 -24.86 -12.69 -9.21
CA LYS A 246 -25.25 -11.63 -10.16
C LYS A 246 -24.60 -10.27 -9.82
N SER A 247 -24.51 -9.87 -8.55
CA SER A 247 -23.90 -8.61 -8.12
C SER A 247 -22.40 -8.61 -8.36
N ILE A 248 -21.73 -9.73 -8.11
CA ILE A 248 -20.32 -9.96 -8.41
C ILE A 248 -20.10 -10.07 -9.92
N LYS A 249 -20.95 -10.79 -10.65
CA LYS A 249 -20.89 -10.88 -12.12
C LYS A 249 -21.13 -9.52 -12.76
N ASP A 250 -22.09 -8.75 -12.26
CA ASP A 250 -22.38 -7.41 -12.73
C ASP A 250 -21.23 -6.46 -12.38
N PHE A 251 -20.64 -6.58 -11.18
CA PHE A 251 -19.41 -5.86 -10.78
C PHE A 251 -18.24 -6.16 -11.71
N VAL A 252 -18.01 -7.43 -12.05
CA VAL A 252 -16.91 -7.86 -12.94
C VAL A 252 -17.22 -7.64 -14.42
N SER A 253 -18.50 -7.58 -14.82
CA SER A 253 -18.90 -7.33 -16.23
C SER A 253 -18.96 -5.85 -16.61
N GLN A 254 -18.73 -4.95 -15.65
CA GLN A 254 -18.62 -3.51 -15.92
C GLN A 254 -17.20 -3.22 -16.44
N ASP A 255 -17.08 -2.26 -17.35
CA ASP A 255 -15.79 -1.66 -17.76
C ASP A 255 -15.17 -0.91 -16.57
N LEU A 256 -14.79 -1.61 -15.50
CA LEU A 256 -14.14 -0.97 -14.37
C LEU A 256 -12.80 -0.35 -14.86
N PRO A 257 -12.38 0.81 -14.34
CA PRO A 257 -11.01 1.29 -14.46
C PRO A 257 -10.04 0.25 -13.94
N ALA A 258 -8.74 0.54 -14.09
CA ALA A 258 -7.73 -0.17 -13.32
C ALA A 258 -8.21 -0.33 -11.88
N ILE A 259 -8.45 -1.55 -11.44
CA ILE A 259 -8.66 -1.83 -10.01
C ILE A 259 -7.32 -1.99 -9.29
N SER A 260 -6.24 -2.06 -10.07
CA SER A 260 -4.88 -2.28 -9.59
C SER A 260 -3.88 -1.50 -10.44
N TRP A 261 -2.99 -0.82 -9.75
CA TRP A 261 -1.85 -0.09 -10.30
C TRP A 261 -0.73 -0.08 -9.27
N ASN A 262 0.50 0.20 -9.73
CA ASN A 262 1.63 0.33 -8.82
C ASN A 262 1.38 1.43 -7.77
N HIS A 263 1.31 1.02 -6.52
CA HIS A 263 1.19 1.90 -5.36
C HIS A 263 2.36 1.72 -4.39
N GLY A 264 3.39 0.93 -4.76
CA GLY A 264 4.68 0.89 -4.08
C GLY A 264 5.35 2.26 -4.05
N LYS A 265 6.08 2.55 -2.96
CA LYS A 265 7.01 3.69 -2.88
C LYS A 265 8.39 3.17 -2.46
N LEU A 266 9.32 3.11 -3.42
CA LEU A 266 10.66 2.59 -3.20
C LEU A 266 11.72 3.43 -3.91
N LEU A 267 12.87 3.55 -3.25
CA LEU A 267 14.14 3.87 -3.90
C LEU A 267 15.09 2.73 -3.61
N VAL A 268 15.64 2.10 -4.65
CA VAL A 268 16.55 0.96 -4.52
C VAL A 268 17.81 1.21 -5.35
N VAL A 269 18.98 0.99 -4.75
CA VAL A 269 20.26 1.33 -5.37
C VAL A 269 21.25 0.17 -5.23
N ASN A 270 21.71 -0.35 -6.37
CA ASN A 270 22.75 -1.39 -6.53
C ASN A 270 22.59 -2.65 -5.65
N GLY A 271 21.37 -3.00 -5.24
CA GLY A 271 21.15 -4.09 -4.29
C GLY A 271 21.76 -3.87 -2.90
N LYS A 272 22.13 -2.62 -2.58
CA LYS A 272 22.85 -2.25 -1.35
C LYS A 272 22.02 -1.42 -0.39
N ALA A 273 21.20 -0.50 -0.89
CA ALA A 273 20.38 0.38 -0.07
C ALA A 273 18.96 0.50 -0.62
N VAL A 274 17.99 0.47 0.29
CA VAL A 274 16.56 0.64 -0.01
C VAL A 274 15.91 1.63 0.96
N MET A 275 14.97 2.40 0.45
CA MET A 275 14.01 3.17 1.24
C MET A 275 12.59 2.81 0.81
N THR A 276 11.70 2.59 1.77
CA THR A 276 10.28 2.29 1.52
C THR A 276 9.37 2.73 2.67
N GLY A 277 8.09 2.93 2.38
CA GLY A 277 7.12 3.58 3.28
C GLY A 277 5.92 4.17 2.54
N GLY A 278 5.21 5.09 3.20
CA GLY A 278 3.94 5.66 2.69
C GLY A 278 4.12 6.88 1.78
N GLY A 279 5.22 7.62 1.94
CA GLY A 279 5.44 8.89 1.25
C GLY A 279 5.55 8.76 -0.26
N ASN A 280 4.62 9.34 -1.00
CA ASN A 280 4.75 9.53 -2.45
C ASN A 280 5.90 10.50 -2.76
N TYR A 281 6.56 10.34 -3.90
CA TYR A 281 7.58 11.30 -4.36
C TYR A 281 6.92 12.55 -4.95
N TRP A 282 6.17 13.24 -4.10
CA TRP A 282 5.45 14.46 -4.37
C TRP A 282 5.91 15.59 -3.44
N ASN A 283 5.53 16.81 -3.77
CA ASN A 283 6.01 18.03 -3.13
C ASN A 283 5.07 18.53 -2.01
N GLU A 284 3.90 17.91 -1.84
CA GLU A 284 2.95 18.19 -0.75
C GLU A 284 3.57 17.92 0.62
N TYR A 285 4.66 17.13 0.67
CA TYR A 285 5.44 16.85 1.87
C TYR A 285 6.49 17.93 2.25
N MET A 286 6.59 19.05 1.52
CA MET A 286 7.63 20.08 1.70
C MET A 286 7.40 21.07 2.87
N GLY A 287 6.38 20.86 3.72
CA GLY A 287 6.31 21.51 5.04
C GLY A 287 5.74 22.93 5.11
N ASP A 288 5.49 23.63 4.00
CA ASP A 288 4.88 24.98 4.02
C ASP A 288 3.47 25.01 4.64
N LYS A 289 2.80 23.85 4.67
CA LYS A 289 1.56 23.56 5.39
C LYS A 289 1.72 22.16 5.96
N TYR A 290 1.64 21.99 7.27
CA TYR A 290 1.82 20.70 7.97
C TYR A 290 0.65 19.75 7.81
N ASP A 291 0.03 19.73 6.64
CA ASP A 291 -1.17 18.97 6.47
C ASP A 291 -0.87 17.51 6.14
N ILE A 292 0.35 17.06 5.81
CA ILE A 292 0.57 15.63 5.56
C ILE A 292 1.69 15.04 6.40
N VAL A 293 1.34 14.15 7.32
CA VAL A 293 2.28 13.33 8.09
C VAL A 293 2.38 11.94 7.50
N ASP A 294 3.61 11.52 7.26
CA ASP A 294 3.94 10.22 6.67
C ASP A 294 5.27 9.69 7.24
N HIS A 295 5.63 8.46 6.88
CA HIS A 295 6.83 7.79 7.37
C HIS A 295 7.44 6.86 6.31
N GLN A 296 8.76 6.87 6.25
CA GLN A 296 9.58 5.96 5.46
C GLN A 296 10.70 5.38 6.34
N VAL A 297 11.27 4.25 5.92
CA VAL A 297 12.43 3.62 6.57
C VAL A 297 13.55 3.38 5.57
N LYS A 298 14.80 3.42 6.05
CA LYS A 298 16.00 3.13 5.27
C LYS A 298 16.67 1.84 5.75
N VAL A 299 16.99 0.94 4.83
CA VAL A 299 17.70 -0.32 5.13
C VAL A 299 18.89 -0.45 4.20
N LYS A 300 20.03 -0.90 4.75
CA LYS A 300 21.21 -1.25 3.97
C LYS A 300 21.48 -2.74 4.09
N GLY A 301 21.56 -3.43 2.96
CA GLY A 301 21.75 -4.88 2.88
C GLY A 301 20.76 -5.55 1.93
N ASP A 302 20.52 -6.84 2.14
CA ASP A 302 19.81 -7.68 1.18
C ASP A 302 18.33 -7.30 0.96
N ALA A 303 17.71 -6.49 1.82
CA ALA A 303 16.40 -5.91 1.53
C ALA A 303 16.40 -5.05 0.26
N ALA A 304 17.55 -4.51 -0.15
CA ALA A 304 17.67 -3.82 -1.44
C ALA A 304 17.73 -4.78 -2.63
N VAL A 305 18.23 -6.00 -2.45
CA VAL A 305 18.15 -7.05 -3.48
C VAL A 305 16.68 -7.37 -3.77
N THR A 306 15.86 -7.50 -2.73
CA THR A 306 14.43 -7.81 -2.89
C THR A 306 13.64 -6.63 -3.46
N GLY A 307 14.01 -5.38 -3.13
CA GLY A 307 13.47 -4.19 -3.79
C GLY A 307 13.73 -4.16 -5.31
N HIS A 308 14.90 -4.61 -5.77
CA HIS A 308 15.17 -4.76 -7.20
C HIS A 308 14.38 -5.92 -7.81
N LYS A 309 14.20 -7.05 -7.10
CA LYS A 309 13.36 -8.17 -7.56
C LYS A 309 11.89 -7.75 -7.69
N TYR A 310 11.36 -6.98 -6.74
CA TYR A 310 10.04 -6.35 -6.83
C TYR A 310 9.95 -5.51 -8.10
N THR A 311 10.92 -4.64 -8.36
CA THR A 311 10.91 -3.81 -9.58
C THR A 311 11.05 -4.65 -10.86
N ASN A 312 11.91 -5.67 -10.86
CA ASN A 312 12.07 -6.60 -11.97
C ASN A 312 10.77 -7.32 -12.32
N TYR A 313 9.95 -7.65 -11.33
CA TYR A 313 8.66 -8.30 -11.55
C TYR A 313 7.78 -7.49 -12.51
N PHE A 314 7.62 -6.19 -12.24
CA PHE A 314 6.85 -5.30 -13.12
C PHE A 314 7.54 -5.07 -14.45
N PHE A 315 8.85 -4.85 -14.49
CA PHE A 315 9.53 -4.66 -15.77
C PHE A 315 9.54 -5.92 -16.63
N ASN A 316 9.53 -7.12 -16.03
CA ASN A 316 9.37 -8.37 -16.74
C ASN A 316 7.96 -8.51 -17.35
N TYR A 317 6.92 -8.04 -16.65
CA TYR A 317 5.58 -7.89 -17.23
C TYR A 317 5.59 -6.88 -18.39
N LEU A 318 6.13 -5.69 -18.16
CA LEU A 318 6.17 -4.60 -19.14
C LEU A 318 6.96 -4.95 -20.41
N ASN A 319 8.03 -5.74 -20.28
CA ASN A 319 8.82 -6.22 -21.42
C ASN A 319 8.02 -7.10 -22.39
N LYS A 320 6.88 -7.64 -21.96
CA LYS A 320 5.99 -8.50 -22.76
C LYS A 320 4.81 -7.73 -23.36
N LEU A 321 4.71 -6.41 -23.15
CA LEU A 321 3.58 -5.60 -23.65
C LEU A 321 3.43 -5.66 -25.18
N ALA A 322 4.53 -5.77 -25.92
CA ALA A 322 4.47 -5.90 -27.39
C ALA A 322 3.69 -7.13 -27.85
N ASP A 323 3.70 -8.20 -27.04
CA ASP A 323 2.97 -9.44 -27.29
C ASP A 323 1.56 -9.42 -26.69
N ASN A 324 1.35 -8.61 -25.64
CA ASN A 324 0.08 -8.50 -24.93
C ASN A 324 -0.83 -7.40 -25.50
N LYS A 325 -1.52 -7.71 -26.61
CA LYS A 325 -2.39 -6.75 -27.31
C LYS A 325 -3.64 -6.32 -26.54
N THR A 326 -3.97 -6.98 -25.42
CA THR A 326 -5.15 -6.60 -24.63
C THR A 326 -4.81 -5.50 -23.64
N ASP A 327 -3.59 -5.42 -23.11
CA ASP A 327 -3.19 -4.32 -22.22
C ASP A 327 -2.95 -3.03 -23.01
N THR A 328 -3.88 -2.08 -22.86
CA THR A 328 -3.85 -0.78 -23.55
C THR A 328 -3.49 0.37 -22.61
N ARG A 329 -3.20 0.09 -21.33
CA ARG A 329 -3.03 1.11 -20.29
C ARG A 329 -1.64 1.11 -19.69
N SER A 330 -1.02 -0.07 -19.56
CA SER A 330 0.39 -0.15 -19.21
C SER A 330 1.27 0.35 -20.36
N LEU A 331 2.45 0.87 -20.01
CA LEU A 331 3.42 1.35 -20.99
C LEU A 331 4.85 1.07 -20.55
N LEU A 332 5.73 0.94 -21.54
CA LEU A 332 7.18 0.92 -21.37
C LEU A 332 7.82 1.86 -22.37
N ARG A 333 8.64 2.79 -21.91
CA ARG A 333 9.46 3.66 -22.76
C ARG A 333 10.87 3.75 -22.25
N SER A 334 11.83 3.95 -23.15
CA SER A 334 13.22 4.19 -22.78
C SER A 334 13.82 5.38 -23.52
N CYS A 335 14.88 5.97 -22.98
CA CYS A 335 15.71 6.92 -23.70
C CYS A 335 17.15 6.93 -23.16
N THR A 336 18.06 7.53 -23.93
CA THR A 336 19.41 7.87 -23.44
C THR A 336 19.36 9.21 -22.70
N LEU A 337 19.88 9.23 -21.47
CA LEU A 337 19.82 10.40 -20.58
C LEU A 337 20.74 11.56 -21.02
N SER A 338 21.81 11.28 -21.77
CA SER A 338 22.81 12.27 -22.22
C SER A 338 22.45 13.02 -23.51
N ASN A 339 21.26 12.82 -24.07
CA ASN A 339 20.90 13.43 -25.34
C ASN A 339 20.69 14.96 -25.20
N LYS A 340 21.58 15.73 -25.84
CA LYS A 340 21.57 17.20 -25.84
C LYS A 340 20.35 17.84 -26.53
N LYS A 341 19.57 17.07 -27.30
CA LYS A 341 18.36 17.56 -27.97
C LYS A 341 17.07 17.20 -27.22
N GLY A 342 17.18 16.80 -25.95
CA GLY A 342 16.07 16.25 -25.17
C GLY A 342 15.91 14.73 -25.35
N PRO A 343 15.01 14.10 -24.59
CA PRO A 343 14.81 12.65 -24.65
C PRO A 343 14.28 12.23 -26.03
N LYS A 344 14.89 11.20 -26.60
CA LYS A 344 14.35 10.46 -27.75
C LYS A 344 13.77 9.17 -27.21
N TRP A 345 12.47 9.18 -26.95
CA TRP A 345 11.76 8.04 -26.40
C TRP A 345 11.62 6.92 -27.44
N VAL A 346 11.88 5.70 -26.99
CA VAL A 346 11.65 4.46 -27.73
C VAL A 346 10.59 3.67 -26.99
N ASP A 347 9.47 3.42 -27.67
CA ASP A 347 8.34 2.68 -27.11
C ASP A 347 8.64 1.19 -27.09
N ASN A 348 8.25 0.51 -26.01
CA ASN A 348 8.39 -0.93 -25.79
C ASN A 348 9.83 -1.46 -25.94
N ALA A 349 10.84 -0.61 -25.70
CA ALA A 349 12.22 -1.04 -25.60
C ALA A 349 12.40 -1.89 -24.34
N PRO A 350 12.83 -3.16 -24.44
CA PRO A 350 12.95 -4.04 -23.28
C PRO A 350 13.88 -3.44 -22.22
N ALA A 351 13.38 -3.30 -21.01
CA ALA A 351 14.17 -2.90 -19.86
C ALA A 351 15.03 -4.08 -19.37
N PRO A 352 16.31 -3.85 -19.05
CA PRO A 352 17.12 -4.86 -18.42
C PRO A 352 16.57 -5.19 -17.02
N LEU A 353 16.83 -6.42 -16.56
CA LEU A 353 16.44 -6.91 -15.24
C LEU A 353 17.70 -7.09 -14.39
N ALA A 354 17.70 -6.53 -13.18
CA ALA A 354 18.84 -6.61 -12.29
C ALA A 354 19.02 -8.02 -11.72
N ASP A 355 20.22 -8.57 -11.68
CA ASP A 355 20.49 -9.90 -11.10
C ASP A 355 21.42 -9.82 -9.89
N PHE A 356 20.93 -9.22 -8.81
CA PHE A 356 21.67 -9.19 -7.54
C PHE A 356 21.47 -10.48 -6.75
N LYS A 357 22.52 -10.91 -6.05
CA LYS A 357 22.48 -12.06 -5.13
C LYS A 357 22.52 -11.59 -3.69
N HIS A 358 21.89 -12.37 -2.82
CA HIS A 358 22.04 -12.25 -1.37
C HIS A 358 23.47 -12.56 -0.99
N THR A 359 24.14 -11.59 -0.39
CA THR A 359 25.55 -11.74 0.01
C THR A 359 25.79 -11.28 1.44
N ASN A 360 24.81 -10.62 2.05
CA ASN A 360 24.96 -10.07 3.40
C ASN A 360 24.73 -11.13 4.46
N THR A 361 25.57 -11.10 5.48
CA THR A 361 25.44 -11.92 6.70
C THR A 361 25.20 -11.05 7.94
N GLY A 362 24.76 -9.80 7.75
CA GLY A 362 24.55 -8.86 8.84
C GLY A 362 23.46 -9.30 9.83
N ASP A 363 23.47 -8.70 11.01
CA ASP A 363 22.67 -9.17 12.15
C ASP A 363 21.18 -8.76 12.07
N PHE A 364 20.84 -7.81 11.19
CA PHE A 364 19.49 -7.29 11.10
C PHE A 364 18.61 -8.14 10.18
N SER A 365 17.54 -8.68 10.74
CA SER A 365 16.55 -9.45 9.99
C SER A 365 15.40 -8.55 9.55
N VAL A 366 15.13 -8.53 8.25
CA VAL A 366 14.03 -7.77 7.66
C VAL A 366 13.24 -8.71 6.75
N LEU A 367 11.95 -8.86 7.01
CA LEU A 367 11.06 -9.56 6.10
C LEU A 367 10.45 -8.53 5.15
N THR A 368 10.90 -8.50 3.90
CA THR A 368 10.24 -7.70 2.87
C THR A 368 8.96 -8.40 2.50
N VAL A 369 7.86 -7.65 2.40
CA VAL A 369 6.54 -8.15 2.02
C VAL A 369 5.95 -7.24 0.96
N GLY A 370 5.21 -7.81 0.03
CA GLY A 370 4.52 -7.10 -1.01
C GLY A 370 3.10 -7.60 -1.16
N ARG A 371 2.31 -6.75 -1.81
CA ARG A 371 1.13 -7.13 -2.54
C ARG A 371 1.50 -6.99 -4.00
N ILE A 372 1.80 -8.11 -4.64
CA ILE A 372 2.07 -8.12 -6.07
C ILE A 372 0.87 -8.79 -6.74
N GLY A 373 0.53 -8.38 -7.96
CA GLY A 373 -0.39 -9.16 -8.79
C GLY A 373 0.15 -10.57 -9.01
N ASP A 374 -0.58 -11.40 -9.77
CA ASP A 374 -0.19 -12.77 -10.10
C ASP A 374 0.10 -12.88 -11.62
N TRP A 375 1.29 -12.44 -12.03
CA TRP A 375 1.76 -12.29 -13.42
C TRP A 375 3.06 -13.08 -13.68
N HIS A 376 3.28 -14.19 -12.95
CA HIS A 376 4.45 -15.06 -13.09
C HIS A 376 4.07 -16.43 -13.66
N GLY A 377 5.06 -17.27 -13.99
CA GLY A 377 4.84 -18.65 -14.44
C GLY A 377 3.84 -18.79 -15.59
N THR A 378 2.96 -19.79 -15.50
CA THR A 378 1.82 -19.95 -16.44
C THR A 378 0.66 -19.00 -16.13
N MET A 379 0.65 -18.44 -14.92
CA MET A 379 -0.27 -17.39 -14.47
C MET A 379 -0.11 -16.07 -15.21
N ALA A 380 1.02 -15.86 -15.89
CA ALA A 380 1.21 -14.77 -16.84
C ALA A 380 0.14 -14.71 -17.96
N LYS A 381 -0.63 -15.78 -18.17
CA LYS A 381 -1.77 -15.85 -19.12
C LYS A 381 -3.13 -15.85 -18.46
N VAL A 382 -3.20 -15.99 -17.14
CA VAL A 382 -4.47 -16.00 -16.40
C VAL A 382 -4.92 -14.55 -16.21
N PRO A 383 -6.16 -14.20 -16.58
CA PRO A 383 -6.67 -12.84 -16.48
C PRO A 383 -6.93 -12.46 -15.02
N PHE A 384 -5.87 -12.01 -14.33
CA PHE A 384 -5.90 -11.22 -13.09
C PHE A 384 -6.43 -11.91 -11.80
N PRO A 385 -6.17 -11.35 -10.60
CA PRO A 385 -5.30 -11.98 -9.61
C PRO A 385 -6.02 -12.13 -8.25
N VAL A 386 -5.27 -12.52 -7.22
CA VAL A 386 -5.71 -12.54 -5.81
C VAL A 386 -6.45 -11.25 -5.39
N GLN A 387 -6.10 -10.08 -5.96
CA GLN A 387 -6.81 -8.81 -5.83
C GLN A 387 -8.33 -8.89 -6.05
N VAL A 388 -8.77 -9.58 -7.11
CA VAL A 388 -10.20 -9.70 -7.42
C VAL A 388 -10.88 -10.59 -6.38
N CYS A 389 -10.21 -11.66 -5.97
CA CYS A 389 -10.73 -12.55 -4.94
C CYS A 389 -10.87 -11.82 -3.61
N ASP A 390 -9.91 -10.96 -3.25
CA ASP A 390 -9.99 -10.09 -2.08
C ASP A 390 -11.13 -9.06 -2.20
N ALA A 391 -11.30 -8.43 -3.36
CA ALA A 391 -12.40 -7.48 -3.60
C ALA A 391 -13.76 -8.18 -3.46
N VAL A 392 -13.89 -9.36 -4.06
CA VAL A 392 -15.09 -10.18 -3.97
C VAL A 392 -15.34 -10.63 -2.53
N ARG A 393 -14.30 -11.02 -1.78
CA ARG A 393 -14.41 -11.35 -0.35
C ARG A 393 -14.90 -10.15 0.45
N ASP A 394 -14.28 -8.99 0.25
CA ASP A 394 -14.57 -7.77 1.01
C ASP A 394 -16.01 -7.30 0.72
N ILE A 395 -16.47 -7.36 -0.54
CA ILE A 395 -17.87 -7.11 -0.92
C ILE A 395 -18.83 -8.13 -0.27
N ALA A 396 -18.48 -9.42 -0.26
CA ALA A 396 -19.32 -10.45 0.33
C ALA A 396 -19.48 -10.25 1.84
N LEU A 397 -18.40 -9.99 2.57
CA LEU A 397 -18.41 -9.70 4.01
C LEU A 397 -19.23 -8.44 4.32
N ASN A 398 -19.07 -7.38 3.53
CA ASN A 398 -19.85 -6.16 3.67
C ASN A 398 -21.34 -6.39 3.35
N SER A 399 -21.67 -7.17 2.33
CA SER A 399 -23.06 -7.52 2.03
C SER A 399 -23.71 -8.32 3.17
N LEU A 400 -22.98 -9.27 3.75
CA LEU A 400 -23.45 -10.04 4.91
C LEU A 400 -23.76 -9.16 6.11
N TRP A 401 -22.94 -8.14 6.38
CA TRP A 401 -23.20 -7.20 7.46
C TRP A 401 -24.58 -6.56 7.33
N HIS A 402 -24.94 -6.08 6.14
CA HIS A 402 -26.21 -5.37 5.96
C HIS A 402 -27.44 -6.28 6.00
N ILE A 403 -27.27 -7.57 5.72
CA ILE A 403 -28.39 -8.48 5.50
C ILE A 403 -28.65 -9.39 6.72
N LEU A 404 -27.61 -9.78 7.45
CA LEU A 404 -27.76 -10.66 8.60
C LEU A 404 -28.44 -9.93 9.77
N PRO A 405 -29.28 -10.61 10.58
CA PRO A 405 -29.82 -10.02 11.80
C PRO A 405 -28.69 -9.79 12.83
N ASP A 406 -28.86 -8.79 13.70
CA ASP A 406 -27.82 -8.33 14.64
C ASP A 406 -27.24 -9.46 15.52
N ASN A 407 -28.07 -10.44 15.89
CA ASN A 407 -27.68 -11.57 16.72
C ASN A 407 -26.86 -12.67 16.01
N GLU A 408 -26.86 -12.72 14.67
CA GLU A 408 -26.08 -13.71 13.89
C GLU A 408 -24.91 -13.07 13.12
N GLN A 409 -24.92 -11.75 12.99
CA GLN A 409 -24.00 -10.97 12.18
C GLN A 409 -22.54 -11.22 12.56
N GLY A 410 -22.16 -10.94 13.81
CA GLY A 410 -20.78 -11.08 14.27
C GLY A 410 -20.25 -12.52 14.12
N LYS A 411 -21.07 -13.49 14.51
CA LYS A 411 -20.70 -14.92 14.48
C LYS A 411 -20.49 -15.41 13.05
N THR A 412 -21.35 -15.00 12.12
CA THR A 412 -21.23 -15.37 10.71
C THR A 412 -20.03 -14.70 10.08
N LEU A 413 -19.81 -13.40 10.32
CA LEU A 413 -18.64 -12.69 9.80
C LEU A 413 -17.34 -13.31 10.29
N ALA A 414 -17.24 -13.65 11.58
CA ALA A 414 -16.07 -14.32 12.13
C ALA A 414 -15.82 -15.70 11.49
N LYS A 415 -16.88 -16.48 11.25
CA LYS A 415 -16.76 -17.79 10.56
C LYS A 415 -16.35 -17.64 9.11
N VAL A 416 -16.88 -16.63 8.42
CA VAL A 416 -16.60 -16.38 7.01
C VAL A 416 -15.16 -15.87 6.86
N ASP A 417 -14.73 -14.88 7.67
CA ASP A 417 -13.31 -14.46 7.74
C ASP A 417 -12.39 -15.65 8.04
N TRP A 418 -12.80 -16.54 8.95
CA TRP A 418 -12.04 -17.75 9.25
C TRP A 418 -11.95 -18.70 8.05
N ALA A 419 -13.05 -18.90 7.33
CA ALA A 419 -13.08 -19.74 6.13
C ALA A 419 -12.21 -19.19 4.99
N PHE A 420 -12.00 -17.87 4.96
CA PHE A 420 -11.08 -17.19 4.05
C PHE A 420 -9.65 -17.09 4.59
N ARG A 421 -9.26 -17.83 5.64
CA ARG A 421 -7.87 -17.90 6.05
C ARG A 421 -7.08 -18.76 5.07
N ASP A 422 -5.98 -18.20 4.59
CA ASP A 422 -5.10 -18.83 3.60
C ASP A 422 -4.13 -19.84 4.22
N ASP A 423 -4.49 -20.54 5.31
CA ASP A 423 -3.60 -21.52 5.95
C ASP A 423 -4.23 -22.91 6.14
N ASP A 424 -3.37 -23.94 6.30
CA ASP A 424 -3.78 -25.35 6.48
C ASP A 424 -4.69 -25.58 7.68
N GLU A 425 -4.75 -24.63 8.60
CA GLU A 425 -5.54 -24.73 9.81
C GLU A 425 -7.04 -24.45 9.52
N ALA A 426 -7.37 -23.76 8.42
CA ALA A 426 -8.74 -23.49 7.99
C ALA A 426 -9.45 -24.71 7.36
N THR A 427 -8.72 -25.54 6.61
CA THR A 427 -9.27 -26.65 5.80
C THR A 427 -9.93 -27.76 6.63
N ASN A 428 -9.60 -27.87 7.92
CA ASN A 428 -10.21 -28.86 8.82
C ASN A 428 -11.61 -28.45 9.31
N PHE A 429 -12.06 -27.21 9.07
CA PHE A 429 -13.30 -26.69 9.65
C PHE A 429 -14.25 -26.08 8.62
N SER A 430 -13.72 -25.50 7.55
CA SER A 430 -14.55 -25.09 6.43
C SER A 430 -14.93 -26.31 5.59
N LYS A 431 -16.21 -26.41 5.21
CA LYS A 431 -16.61 -27.30 4.11
C LYS A 431 -16.05 -26.85 2.75
N ILE A 432 -15.27 -25.78 2.75
CA ILE A 432 -14.87 -25.00 1.58
C ILE A 432 -13.38 -24.77 1.70
N ASP A 433 -12.65 -25.40 0.80
CA ASP A 433 -11.21 -25.29 0.71
C ASP A 433 -10.88 -24.06 -0.14
N ILE A 434 -10.76 -22.88 0.49
CA ILE A 434 -10.47 -21.63 -0.22
C ILE A 434 -9.13 -21.69 -0.97
N LEU A 435 -8.16 -22.44 -0.45
CA LEU A 435 -6.89 -22.67 -1.13
C LEU A 435 -7.09 -23.49 -2.39
N LYS A 436 -8.00 -24.47 -2.39
CA LYS A 436 -8.42 -25.15 -3.62
C LYS A 436 -9.11 -24.20 -4.59
N ILE A 437 -9.95 -23.27 -4.12
CA ILE A 437 -10.59 -22.26 -4.99
C ILE A 437 -9.52 -21.44 -5.68
N PHE A 438 -8.58 -20.91 -4.90
CA PHE A 438 -7.42 -20.21 -5.42
C PHE A 438 -6.64 -21.08 -6.41
N ALA A 439 -6.42 -22.36 -6.13
CA ALA A 439 -5.69 -23.26 -7.00
C ALA A 439 -6.45 -23.57 -8.31
N ASP A 440 -7.78 -23.74 -8.25
CA ASP A 440 -8.65 -23.93 -9.41
C ASP A 440 -8.67 -22.67 -10.29
N LEU A 441 -8.57 -21.50 -9.66
CA LEU A 441 -8.37 -20.20 -10.32
C LEU A 441 -6.92 -19.93 -10.69
N GLN A 442 -6.02 -20.85 -10.30
CA GLN A 442 -4.58 -20.79 -10.44
C GLN A 442 -3.90 -19.63 -9.68
N VAL A 443 -4.64 -18.89 -8.86
CA VAL A 443 -4.18 -17.75 -8.06
C VAL A 443 -3.40 -18.23 -6.84
N ASN A 444 -2.26 -17.61 -6.54
CA ASN A 444 -1.49 -17.87 -5.32
C ASN A 444 -1.70 -16.75 -4.28
N PRO A 445 -2.38 -17.01 -3.15
CA PRO A 445 -2.68 -15.98 -2.15
C PRO A 445 -1.44 -15.46 -1.41
N ALA A 446 -0.29 -16.15 -1.48
CA ALA A 446 0.96 -15.61 -0.94
C ALA A 446 1.45 -14.37 -1.70
N ALA A 447 0.84 -14.03 -2.85
CA ALA A 447 1.13 -12.78 -3.58
C ALA A 447 0.66 -11.54 -2.79
N TRP A 448 -0.19 -11.75 -1.78
CA TRP A 448 -0.70 -10.77 -0.82
C TRP A 448 -0.04 -10.87 0.56
N ALA A 449 1.24 -11.23 0.57
CA ALA A 449 2.02 -11.44 1.79
C ALA A 449 1.91 -10.30 2.81
N SER A 450 1.82 -9.04 2.36
CA SER A 450 1.71 -7.88 3.26
C SER A 450 0.38 -7.85 4.05
N ARG A 451 -0.76 -8.15 3.42
CA ARG A 451 -2.08 -8.24 4.10
C ARG A 451 -2.09 -9.43 5.08
N TYR A 452 -1.60 -10.59 4.63
CA TYR A 452 -1.48 -11.78 5.48
C TYR A 452 -0.60 -11.53 6.71
N ALA A 453 0.59 -10.93 6.51
CA ALA A 453 1.53 -10.60 7.57
C ALA A 453 0.93 -9.68 8.64
N ARG A 454 0.20 -8.64 8.21
CA ARG A 454 -0.50 -7.71 9.11
C ARG A 454 -1.52 -8.45 9.97
N LYS A 455 -2.38 -9.26 9.35
CA LYS A 455 -3.38 -10.07 10.07
C LYS A 455 -2.70 -11.01 11.07
N TYR A 456 -1.70 -11.76 10.62
CA TYR A 456 -0.97 -12.74 11.44
C TYR A 456 -0.37 -12.12 12.71
N PHE A 457 0.33 -10.99 12.59
CA PHE A 457 0.97 -10.37 13.76
C PHE A 457 -0.03 -9.71 14.70
N LEU A 458 -1.07 -9.06 14.19
CA LEU A 458 -2.14 -8.50 15.03
C LEU A 458 -2.81 -9.59 15.86
N GLU A 459 -3.25 -10.68 15.21
CA GLU A 459 -3.87 -11.81 15.90
C GLU A 459 -2.97 -12.45 16.96
N ASN A 460 -1.65 -12.28 16.85
CA ASN A 460 -0.67 -12.82 17.77
C ASN A 460 -0.11 -11.81 18.78
N ALA A 461 -0.61 -10.58 18.81
CA ALA A 461 -0.24 -9.57 19.80
C ALA A 461 -0.62 -10.01 21.21
N THR A 462 0.25 -9.68 22.17
CA THR A 462 0.10 -10.10 23.58
C THR A 462 0.22 -8.98 24.59
N ASN A 463 0.74 -7.82 24.19
CA ASN A 463 0.97 -6.68 25.05
C ASN A 463 0.44 -5.38 24.45
N ARG A 464 0.93 -4.95 23.29
CA ARG A 464 0.63 -3.62 22.73
C ARG A 464 0.56 -3.67 21.22
N VAL A 465 -0.41 -2.99 20.64
CA VAL A 465 -0.47 -2.75 19.19
C VAL A 465 -0.55 -1.25 18.94
N CYS A 466 0.24 -0.74 17.99
CA CYS A 466 0.13 0.63 17.51
C CYS A 466 -0.11 0.62 15.99
N ILE A 467 -1.18 1.25 15.53
CA ILE A 467 -1.56 1.35 14.13
C ILE A 467 -1.59 2.83 13.77
N SER A 468 -0.84 3.23 12.74
CA SER A 468 -1.00 4.55 12.14
C SER A 468 -1.31 4.40 10.67
N GLN A 469 -2.49 4.88 10.28
CA GLN A 469 -3.07 4.69 8.96
C GLN A 469 -3.72 5.99 8.51
N GLN A 470 -3.89 6.14 7.19
CA GLN A 470 -4.75 7.20 6.66
C GLN A 470 -6.19 7.01 7.15
N MET A 471 -6.76 5.85 6.83
CA MET A 471 -8.07 5.41 7.26
C MET A 471 -8.06 3.89 7.44
N LEU A 472 -9.10 3.34 8.08
CA LEU A 472 -9.30 1.89 8.13
C LEU A 472 -10.44 1.43 7.23
N VAL A 473 -11.38 2.32 6.88
CA VAL A 473 -12.55 1.98 6.07
C VAL A 473 -12.43 2.70 4.74
N ASP A 474 -12.68 2.01 3.64
CA ASP A 474 -12.65 2.65 2.32
C ASP A 474 -14.02 3.26 2.01
N THR A 475 -14.07 4.59 2.07
CA THR A 475 -15.21 5.40 1.60
C THR A 475 -14.93 6.09 0.27
N LEU A 476 -13.68 6.06 -0.21
CA LEU A 476 -13.20 6.87 -1.34
C LEU A 476 -13.60 6.26 -2.68
N GLN A 477 -13.49 4.93 -2.81
CA GLN A 477 -13.84 4.24 -4.06
C GLN A 477 -15.34 4.33 -4.41
N LEU A 478 -16.20 4.76 -3.49
CA LEU A 478 -17.65 4.74 -3.67
C LEU A 478 -18.31 6.13 -3.72
N ASP A 479 -17.64 7.18 -3.24
CA ASP A 479 -18.16 8.56 -3.24
C ASP A 479 -17.70 9.42 -4.41
N ASP A 480 -16.58 9.06 -5.04
CA ASP A 480 -16.01 9.86 -6.11
C ASP A 480 -16.83 9.66 -7.39
N LYS A 481 -17.67 10.65 -7.72
CA LYS A 481 -18.44 10.67 -8.97
C LYS A 481 -17.55 10.56 -10.20
N SER A 482 -16.29 11.02 -10.17
CA SER A 482 -15.34 10.84 -11.26
C SER A 482 -14.75 9.43 -11.30
N TYR A 483 -14.59 8.76 -10.15
CA TYR A 483 -14.25 7.33 -10.08
C TYR A 483 -15.44 6.48 -10.54
N GLN A 484 -16.66 6.80 -10.12
CA GLN A 484 -17.90 6.21 -10.65
C GLN A 484 -18.05 6.51 -12.15
N ASP A 485 -17.87 7.74 -12.61
CA ASP A 485 -17.93 8.10 -14.03
C ASP A 485 -16.77 7.47 -14.82
N ALA A 486 -15.65 7.10 -14.19
CA ALA A 486 -14.56 6.34 -14.79
C ALA A 486 -14.83 4.82 -14.82
N ILE A 487 -15.52 4.28 -13.80
CA ILE A 487 -16.04 2.91 -13.72
C ILE A 487 -17.21 2.67 -14.68
N PHE A 488 -18.03 3.69 -14.92
CA PHE A 488 -19.31 3.55 -15.60
C PHE A 488 -19.41 4.38 -16.89
N GLY A 489 -18.41 5.21 -17.19
CA GLY A 489 -18.34 6.05 -18.38
C GLY A 489 -17.35 5.50 -19.39
N ILE A 490 -17.87 4.89 -20.45
CA ILE A 490 -17.10 4.54 -21.64
C ILE A 490 -16.69 5.85 -22.35
N HIS A 491 -15.39 6.09 -22.50
CA HIS A 491 -14.77 7.05 -23.43
C HIS A 491 -15.47 8.41 -23.59
N GLY A 492 -15.41 9.27 -22.57
CA GLY A 492 -15.88 10.65 -22.71
C GLY A 492 -17.37 10.78 -23.06
N LYS A 493 -18.16 9.72 -22.85
CA LYS A 493 -19.62 9.76 -22.92
C LYS A 493 -20.17 9.57 -21.50
N PRO A 494 -21.17 10.38 -21.10
CA PRO A 494 -21.86 10.17 -19.83
C PRO A 494 -22.42 8.74 -19.78
N PRO A 495 -22.48 8.11 -18.59
CA PRO A 495 -23.06 6.78 -18.43
C PRO A 495 -24.44 6.73 -19.11
N LYS A 496 -24.74 5.59 -19.76
CA LYS A 496 -26.11 5.35 -20.23
C LYS A 496 -27.03 5.49 -19.02
N LYS A 497 -28.15 6.20 -19.18
CA LYS A 497 -29.12 6.54 -18.11
C LYS A 497 -29.62 5.37 -17.24
N ASP A 498 -29.30 4.13 -17.59
CA ASP A 498 -29.87 2.91 -17.03
C ASP A 498 -28.83 1.94 -16.40
N THR A 499 -27.56 2.33 -16.25
CA THR A 499 -26.56 1.49 -15.55
C THR A 499 -26.48 1.88 -14.08
N GLU A 500 -27.13 1.13 -13.19
CA GLU A 500 -26.95 1.24 -11.73
C GLU A 500 -25.49 0.88 -11.36
N GLY A 501 -24.78 1.78 -10.68
CA GLY A 501 -23.44 1.50 -10.17
C GLY A 501 -23.45 0.55 -8.97
N LEU A 502 -22.28 0.02 -8.57
CA LEU A 502 -22.17 -0.91 -7.42
C LEU A 502 -22.84 -0.34 -6.16
N ASN A 503 -22.62 0.95 -5.87
CA ASN A 503 -23.20 1.63 -4.71
C ASN A 503 -24.75 1.65 -4.77
N ASP A 504 -25.33 1.96 -5.94
CA ASP A 504 -26.79 1.98 -6.13
C ASP A 504 -27.40 0.58 -6.02
N ARG A 505 -26.69 -0.44 -6.51
CA ARG A 505 -27.09 -1.84 -6.40
C ARG A 505 -27.01 -2.35 -4.98
N LEU A 506 -25.92 -2.09 -4.27
CA LEU A 506 -25.80 -2.44 -2.85
C LEU A 506 -26.93 -1.78 -2.06
N LYS A 507 -27.21 -0.49 -2.27
CA LYS A 507 -28.39 0.19 -1.71
C LYS A 507 -29.71 -0.48 -2.08
N SER A 508 -29.85 -0.96 -3.32
CA SER A 508 -31.09 -1.56 -3.80
C SER A 508 -31.36 -2.96 -3.22
N VAL A 509 -30.32 -3.72 -2.87
CA VAL A 509 -30.41 -5.06 -2.25
C VAL A 509 -30.40 -5.02 -0.72
N THR A 510 -29.76 -4.02 -0.09
CA THR A 510 -29.72 -3.88 1.38
C THR A 510 -30.89 -3.04 1.93
N LYS A 511 -32.10 -3.19 1.38
CA LYS A 511 -33.28 -2.43 1.86
C LYS A 511 -33.70 -2.93 3.25
N GLY A 512 -34.03 -2.02 4.17
CA GLY A 512 -34.56 -2.39 5.50
C GLY A 512 -33.91 -1.63 6.64
N SER A 513 -33.70 -2.30 7.78
CA SER A 513 -33.19 -1.69 9.02
C SER A 513 -31.68 -1.37 8.99
N LYS A 514 -30.94 -1.92 8.02
CA LYS A 514 -29.48 -1.72 7.86
C LYS A 514 -29.10 -1.37 6.43
N PRO A 515 -29.48 -0.17 5.94
CA PRO A 515 -29.11 0.27 4.59
C PRO A 515 -27.60 0.30 4.40
N TRP A 516 -27.14 0.05 3.17
CA TRP A 516 -25.76 0.26 2.73
C TRP A 516 -25.27 1.65 3.13
N ASP A 517 -24.12 1.71 3.80
CA ASP A 517 -23.56 2.94 4.35
C ASP A 517 -22.58 3.65 3.39
N GLY A 518 -22.34 3.09 2.21
CA GLY A 518 -21.42 3.65 1.23
C GLY A 518 -19.96 3.28 1.46
N ALA A 519 -19.65 2.33 2.34
CA ALA A 519 -18.28 2.08 2.78
C ALA A 519 -17.90 0.59 2.75
N ILE A 520 -16.65 0.27 2.36
CA ILE A 520 -16.11 -1.09 2.44
C ILE A 520 -15.29 -1.23 3.71
N TRP A 521 -15.82 -2.01 4.65
CA TRP A 521 -15.18 -2.28 5.94
C TRP A 521 -14.23 -3.49 5.86
N PRO A 522 -13.03 -3.42 6.45
CA PRO A 522 -12.07 -4.53 6.48
C PRO A 522 -12.41 -5.49 7.63
N TYR A 523 -13.41 -6.35 7.45
CA TYR A 523 -13.84 -7.27 8.51
C TYR A 523 -12.74 -8.23 8.99
N ASP A 524 -11.79 -8.58 8.13
CA ASP A 524 -10.61 -9.36 8.48
C ASP A 524 -9.71 -8.60 9.47
N LEU A 525 -9.46 -7.31 9.22
CA LEU A 525 -8.73 -6.44 10.13
C LEU A 525 -9.48 -6.22 11.44
N LEU A 526 -10.81 -6.03 11.40
CA LEU A 526 -11.63 -5.91 12.60
C LEU A 526 -11.53 -7.17 13.47
N CYS A 527 -11.59 -8.36 12.85
CA CYS A 527 -11.40 -9.61 13.57
C CYS A 527 -10.00 -9.70 14.17
N ALA A 528 -8.95 -9.34 13.42
CA ALA A 528 -7.57 -9.34 13.90
C ALA A 528 -7.34 -8.38 15.09
N ILE A 529 -7.93 -7.18 15.05
CA ILE A 529 -7.93 -6.22 16.17
C ILE A 529 -8.68 -6.81 17.36
N GLY A 530 -9.83 -7.46 17.14
CA GLY A 530 -10.59 -8.13 18.20
C GLY A 530 -9.81 -9.26 18.89
N TRP A 531 -9.04 -10.04 18.13
CA TRP A 531 -8.10 -11.03 18.66
C TRP A 531 -7.01 -10.38 19.50
N SER A 532 -6.41 -9.30 18.99
CA SER A 532 -5.38 -8.52 19.69
C SER A 532 -5.89 -8.05 21.05
N LEU A 533 -7.04 -7.37 21.06
CA LEU A 533 -7.67 -6.82 22.26
C LEU A 533 -7.96 -7.90 23.31
N SER A 534 -8.51 -9.04 22.88
CA SER A 534 -8.84 -10.14 23.78
C SER A 534 -7.59 -10.78 24.41
N ARG A 535 -6.53 -10.98 23.61
CA ARG A 535 -5.24 -11.51 24.09
C ARG A 535 -4.54 -10.56 25.05
N ILE A 536 -4.47 -9.29 24.67
CA ILE A 536 -3.89 -8.22 25.49
C ILE A 536 -4.63 -8.13 26.83
N ALA A 537 -5.97 -8.09 26.81
CA ALA A 537 -6.77 -8.05 28.03
C ALA A 537 -6.58 -9.28 28.91
N ALA A 538 -6.55 -10.49 28.32
CA ALA A 538 -6.33 -11.73 29.06
C ALA A 538 -4.94 -11.85 29.69
N ARG A 539 -3.96 -11.09 29.19
CA ARG A 539 -2.58 -11.04 29.69
C ARG A 539 -2.26 -9.81 30.51
N GLU A 540 -3.28 -8.99 30.80
CA GLU A 540 -3.09 -7.68 31.46
C GLU A 540 -2.08 -6.77 30.72
N GLY A 541 -1.94 -6.98 29.40
CA GLY A 541 -1.14 -6.13 28.53
C GLY A 541 -1.74 -4.73 28.41
N ASP A 542 -1.04 -3.86 27.68
CA ASP A 542 -1.37 -2.45 27.61
C ASP A 542 -2.66 -2.13 26.83
N GLY A 543 -2.64 -2.25 25.49
CA GLY A 543 -3.77 -1.89 24.65
C GLY A 543 -3.49 -1.87 23.14
N VAL A 544 -4.51 -1.54 22.37
CA VAL A 544 -4.45 -1.24 20.93
C VAL A 544 -4.64 0.26 20.74
N TYR A 545 -3.68 0.89 20.08
CA TYR A 545 -3.62 2.33 19.85
C TYR A 545 -3.67 2.61 18.35
N ILE A 546 -4.61 3.45 17.92
CA ILE A 546 -4.85 3.75 16.51
C ILE A 546 -4.78 5.26 16.31
N VAL A 547 -3.99 5.71 15.34
CA VAL A 547 -3.97 7.11 14.87
C VAL A 547 -4.39 7.13 13.41
N LEU A 548 -5.46 7.90 13.13
CA LEU A 548 -6.03 8.10 11.80
C LEU A 548 -5.88 9.55 11.34
N THR A 549 -6.16 9.82 10.08
CA THR A 549 -6.24 11.18 9.52
C THR A 549 -7.39 11.98 10.17
N THR A 550 -7.41 13.31 10.07
CA THR A 550 -8.56 14.10 10.55
C THR A 550 -9.83 13.78 9.75
N ASP A 551 -10.96 13.73 10.45
CA ASP A 551 -12.27 13.81 9.81
C ASP A 551 -12.53 15.27 9.45
N PHE A 552 -13.11 15.51 8.27
CA PHE A 552 -13.36 16.85 7.78
C PHE A 552 -14.82 17.06 7.34
N PRO A 553 -15.45 18.18 7.74
CA PRO A 553 -14.89 19.28 8.54
C PRO A 553 -14.81 18.95 10.04
N PRO A 554 -13.69 19.24 10.73
CA PRO A 554 -13.66 19.20 12.18
C PRO A 554 -14.62 20.27 12.68
N ASN A 555 -15.73 19.84 13.29
CA ASN A 555 -16.71 20.69 13.97
C ASN A 555 -17.41 21.75 13.10
N GLY A 556 -17.71 21.44 11.83
CA GLY A 556 -18.67 22.24 11.06
C GLY A 556 -18.30 23.72 10.90
N LYS A 557 -17.01 24.06 10.88
CA LYS A 557 -16.52 25.45 10.77
C LYS A 557 -16.98 26.05 9.45
N LYS A 558 -18.05 26.85 9.52
CA LYS A 558 -18.55 27.58 8.36
C LYS A 558 -17.62 28.75 8.05
N VAL A 559 -17.26 28.89 6.79
CA VAL A 559 -16.57 30.05 6.24
C VAL A 559 -17.53 30.82 5.35
N LYS A 560 -17.36 32.14 5.25
CA LYS A 560 -18.12 32.92 4.29
C LYS A 560 -17.57 32.68 2.89
N ASN A 561 -18.40 32.24 1.96
CA ASN A 561 -18.03 32.17 0.55
C ASN A 561 -17.88 33.59 -0.04
N LYS A 562 -17.52 33.70 -1.32
CA LYS A 562 -17.38 34.98 -2.04
C LYS A 562 -18.67 35.83 -2.09
N HIS A 563 -19.82 35.25 -1.75
CA HIS A 563 -21.13 35.91 -1.67
C HIS A 563 -21.52 36.26 -0.22
N GLY A 564 -20.65 36.01 0.77
CA GLY A 564 -20.92 36.27 2.18
C GLY A 564 -21.75 35.18 2.86
N GLU A 565 -22.11 34.10 2.16
CA GLU A 565 -22.89 32.99 2.70
C GLU A 565 -22.02 32.06 3.52
N GLU A 566 -22.50 31.65 4.69
CA GLU A 566 -21.83 30.66 5.52
C GLU A 566 -21.93 29.27 4.87
N VAL A 567 -20.84 28.83 4.25
CA VAL A 567 -20.68 27.48 3.70
C VAL A 567 -19.72 26.70 4.57
N PHE A 568 -19.87 25.37 4.62
CA PHE A 568 -18.80 24.56 5.21
C PHE A 568 -17.52 24.80 4.42
N LYS A 569 -16.40 25.01 5.12
CA LYS A 569 -15.11 25.00 4.46
C LYS A 569 -14.98 23.65 3.77
N GLU A 570 -14.56 23.61 2.51
CA GLU A 570 -14.17 22.36 1.87
C GLU A 570 -12.74 22.02 2.31
N ALA A 571 -12.46 20.73 2.52
CA ALA A 571 -11.09 20.30 2.75
C ALA A 571 -10.23 20.58 1.54
N LYS A 572 -8.95 20.86 1.79
CA LYS A 572 -7.95 20.96 0.73
C LYS A 572 -7.73 19.63 0.02
N HIS A 573 -7.76 18.52 0.76
CA HIS A 573 -7.49 17.18 0.25
C HIS A 573 -8.65 16.22 0.56
N LYS A 574 -9.74 16.32 -0.22
CA LYS A 574 -10.96 15.49 -0.05
C LYS A 574 -10.70 13.98 -0.06
N THR A 575 -9.62 13.53 -0.69
CA THR A 575 -9.24 12.11 -0.78
C THR A 575 -8.40 11.60 0.39
N TRP A 576 -8.08 12.46 1.36
CA TRP A 576 -7.17 12.15 2.49
C TRP A 576 -7.89 12.12 3.84
N GLU A 577 -9.20 12.25 3.83
CA GLU A 577 -10.07 12.26 5.00
C GLU A 577 -10.48 10.85 5.40
N ASP A 578 -10.66 10.64 6.71
CA ASP A 578 -11.33 9.46 7.24
C ASP A 578 -12.68 9.90 7.78
N LYS A 579 -13.73 9.55 7.04
CA LYS A 579 -15.12 9.89 7.36
C LYS A 579 -15.76 8.90 8.33
N THR A 580 -14.98 7.95 8.85
CA THR A 580 -15.50 6.88 9.70
C THR A 580 -15.79 7.40 11.11
N SER A 581 -17.02 7.21 11.60
CA SER A 581 -17.33 7.44 13.01
C SER A 581 -16.60 6.43 13.91
N VAL A 582 -16.03 6.92 15.00
CA VAL A 582 -15.34 6.06 15.99
C VAL A 582 -16.36 5.23 16.75
N ALA A 583 -17.55 5.78 17.05
CA ALA A 583 -18.64 5.00 17.63
C ALA A 583 -19.05 3.85 16.72
N GLU A 584 -19.23 4.08 15.42
CA GLU A 584 -19.58 3.02 14.48
C GLU A 584 -18.46 1.98 14.38
N PHE A 585 -17.19 2.41 14.30
CA PHE A 585 -16.05 1.50 14.33
C PHE A 585 -16.05 0.60 15.58
N LYS A 586 -16.20 1.19 16.77
CA LYS A 586 -16.27 0.45 18.05
C LYS A 586 -17.45 -0.51 18.08
N LYS A 587 -18.61 -0.10 17.57
CA LYS A 587 -19.81 -0.94 17.50
C LYS A 587 -19.60 -2.15 16.58
N ARG A 588 -19.04 -1.97 15.38
CA ARG A 588 -18.77 -3.10 14.46
C ARG A 588 -17.74 -4.05 15.04
N LEU A 589 -16.69 -3.51 15.64
CA LEU A 589 -15.68 -4.29 16.34
C LEU A 589 -16.29 -5.10 17.49
N ALA A 590 -17.14 -4.48 18.31
CA ALA A 590 -17.84 -5.17 19.40
C ALA A 590 -18.69 -6.33 18.88
N ILE A 591 -19.45 -6.12 17.82
CA ILE A 591 -20.27 -7.17 17.19
C ILE A 591 -19.38 -8.33 16.69
N CYS A 592 -18.26 -8.03 16.03
CA CYS A 592 -17.31 -9.06 15.59
C CYS A 592 -16.75 -9.83 16.79
N MET A 593 -16.33 -9.14 17.85
CA MET A 593 -15.79 -9.76 19.06
C MET A 593 -16.80 -10.64 19.80
N LYS A 594 -18.06 -10.18 19.96
CA LYS A 594 -19.15 -10.97 20.54
C LYS A 594 -19.45 -12.20 19.67
N GLY A 595 -19.42 -12.05 18.36
CA GLY A 595 -19.52 -13.17 17.43
C GLY A 595 -18.41 -14.21 17.60
N MET A 596 -17.17 -13.75 17.76
CA MET A 596 -16.01 -14.61 17.99
C MET A 596 -16.07 -15.34 19.34
N SER A 597 -16.56 -14.69 20.41
CA SER A 597 -16.70 -15.35 21.73
C SER A 597 -17.72 -16.48 21.75
N GLN A 598 -18.72 -16.44 20.85
CA GLN A 598 -19.75 -17.48 20.72
C GLN A 598 -19.31 -18.71 19.91
N LEU A 599 -18.11 -18.72 19.32
CA LEU A 599 -17.59 -19.88 18.59
C LEU A 599 -17.15 -20.97 19.59
N SER A 600 -17.84 -22.13 19.60
CA SER A 600 -17.62 -23.21 20.55
C SER A 600 -16.74 -24.35 20.00
N LYS A 601 -15.59 -24.62 20.67
CA LYS A 601 -14.69 -25.82 20.57
C LYS A 601 -13.75 -25.93 19.33
N PRO A 602 -12.66 -26.74 19.40
CA PRO A 602 -11.29 -26.34 19.01
C PRO A 602 -11.09 -26.14 17.50
N ILE A 603 -10.62 -24.94 17.15
CA ILE A 603 -10.19 -24.60 15.79
C ILE A 603 -8.64 -24.66 15.67
N TRP A 604 -7.92 -24.96 16.76
CA TRP A 604 -6.46 -24.92 16.81
C TRP A 604 -5.84 -26.15 17.51
N LYS A 605 -5.04 -26.94 16.79
CA LYS A 605 -3.99 -27.81 17.35
C LYS A 605 -2.64 -27.11 17.14
N GLY A 606 -2.38 -26.07 17.93
CA GLY A 606 -1.16 -25.27 17.69
C GLY A 606 -0.78 -24.19 18.70
N GLY A 607 -1.49 -24.05 19.83
CA GLY A 607 -1.03 -23.26 20.97
C GLY A 607 -1.20 -21.74 20.92
N ILE A 608 -2.38 -21.22 21.29
CA ILE A 608 -2.65 -20.04 22.15
C ILE A 608 -4.13 -20.18 22.56
N GLY A 609 -4.51 -19.83 23.79
CA GLY A 609 -5.85 -20.07 24.37
C GLY A 609 -7.04 -19.55 23.54
N TRP A 610 -8.21 -20.11 23.82
CA TRP A 610 -9.50 -19.84 23.16
C TRP A 610 -9.88 -18.36 23.16
N PHE A 611 -10.47 -17.82 22.08
CA PHE A 611 -11.08 -16.49 22.15
C PHE A 611 -12.07 -16.40 23.31
N SER A 612 -12.97 -17.38 23.41
CA SER A 612 -13.93 -17.53 24.52
C SER A 612 -13.29 -17.76 25.89
N SER A 613 -12.01 -18.17 25.96
CA SER A 613 -11.25 -18.23 27.22
C SER A 613 -10.51 -16.95 27.54
N MET A 614 -10.35 -16.07 26.55
CA MET A 614 -9.69 -14.78 26.68
C MET A 614 -10.72 -13.66 26.91
N CYS A 615 -11.89 -13.77 26.26
CA CYS A 615 -12.98 -12.81 26.27
C CYS A 615 -14.33 -13.53 26.22
N ASP A 616 -15.13 -13.35 27.26
CA ASP A 616 -16.56 -13.66 27.24
C ASP A 616 -17.32 -12.51 26.56
N GLU A 617 -18.51 -12.79 26.01
CA GLU A 617 -19.38 -11.81 25.36
C GLU A 617 -19.63 -10.58 26.26
N ASP A 618 -19.86 -10.82 27.55
CA ASP A 618 -20.14 -9.80 28.56
C ASP A 618 -18.95 -8.87 28.83
N ARG A 619 -17.72 -9.29 28.48
CA ARG A 619 -16.49 -8.52 28.68
C ARG A 619 -16.08 -7.69 27.47
N VAL A 620 -16.70 -7.90 26.31
CA VAL A 620 -16.30 -7.24 25.05
C VAL A 620 -16.35 -5.73 25.18
N ASP A 621 -17.45 -5.18 25.68
CA ASP A 621 -17.65 -3.74 25.77
C ASP A 621 -16.68 -3.11 26.79
N GLU A 622 -16.36 -3.84 27.88
CA GLU A 622 -15.34 -3.44 28.85
C GLU A 622 -13.95 -3.40 28.23
N ILE A 623 -13.57 -4.43 27.48
CA ILE A 623 -12.27 -4.53 26.82
C ILE A 623 -12.11 -3.42 25.79
N ILE A 624 -13.11 -3.21 24.92
CA ILE A 624 -13.05 -2.10 23.95
C ILE A 624 -12.92 -0.76 24.66
N ARG A 625 -13.69 -0.53 25.73
CA ARG A 625 -13.63 0.73 26.48
C ARG A 625 -12.26 0.97 27.14
N THR A 626 -11.60 -0.08 27.61
CA THR A 626 -10.37 0.04 28.44
C THR A 626 -9.08 -0.19 27.68
N LYS A 627 -9.12 -0.88 26.54
CA LYS A 627 -7.94 -1.32 25.79
C LYS A 627 -7.87 -0.78 24.37
N LEU A 628 -8.94 -0.22 23.81
CA LEU A 628 -8.90 0.39 22.49
C LEU A 628 -8.85 1.91 22.61
N HIS A 629 -7.77 2.50 22.09
CA HIS A 629 -7.55 3.93 22.04
C HIS A 629 -7.47 4.38 20.58
N VAL A 630 -8.37 5.25 20.16
CA VAL A 630 -8.42 5.77 18.79
C VAL A 630 -8.30 7.28 18.83
N LYS A 631 -7.36 7.80 18.05
CA LYS A 631 -7.08 9.23 17.92
C LYS A 631 -7.06 9.62 16.44
N ARG A 632 -7.27 10.90 16.19
CA ARG A 632 -7.01 11.53 14.90
C ARG A 632 -5.82 12.46 15.01
N ILE A 633 -5.02 12.51 13.96
CA ILE A 633 -3.86 13.38 13.92
C ILE A 633 -4.28 14.85 14.01
N GLY A 634 -3.45 15.68 14.64
CA GLY A 634 -3.64 17.13 14.67
C GLY A 634 -4.04 17.70 16.03
N SER A 635 -3.59 18.92 16.26
CA SER A 635 -4.01 19.82 17.33
C SER A 635 -5.31 20.54 16.94
N ASN A 636 -5.98 21.20 17.91
CA ASN A 636 -7.25 21.92 17.73
C ASN A 636 -7.22 23.10 16.72
N ASP A 637 -6.19 23.23 15.88
CA ASP A 637 -5.82 24.40 15.10
C ASP A 637 -5.83 24.23 13.57
N GLY A 638 -5.97 23.02 13.01
CA GLY A 638 -5.82 22.85 11.55
C GLY A 638 -6.31 21.55 10.90
N GLU A 639 -6.18 21.52 9.57
CA GLU A 639 -6.32 20.35 8.70
C GLU A 639 -5.00 19.57 8.73
N HIS A 640 -5.00 18.38 9.32
CA HIS A 640 -3.84 17.49 9.37
C HIS A 640 -4.22 16.11 8.86
N TYR A 641 -3.46 15.61 7.92
CA TYR A 641 -3.67 14.35 7.22
C TYR A 641 -2.61 13.36 7.65
N CYS A 642 -3.06 12.20 8.10
CA CYS A 642 -2.20 11.05 8.33
C CYS A 642 -2.16 10.27 7.03
N HIS A 643 -0.97 9.95 6.52
CA HIS A 643 -0.82 9.09 5.34
C HIS A 643 0.12 7.90 5.58
N ASN A 644 0.41 7.66 6.86
CA ASN A 644 1.16 6.50 7.29
C ASN A 644 0.50 5.19 6.85
N LYS A 645 1.34 4.16 6.74
CA LYS A 645 0.92 2.76 6.72
C LYS A 645 1.81 1.95 7.65
N ILE A 646 1.62 2.15 8.95
CA ILE A 646 2.49 1.63 10.00
C ILE A 646 1.71 0.70 10.93
N VAL A 647 2.34 -0.41 11.32
CA VAL A 647 1.85 -1.28 12.39
C VAL A 647 3.03 -1.68 13.27
N MET A 648 2.92 -1.48 14.59
CA MET A 648 3.87 -2.01 15.57
C MET A 648 3.15 -3.00 16.48
N VAL A 649 3.79 -4.14 16.77
CA VAL A 649 3.26 -5.19 17.65
C VAL A 649 4.27 -5.50 18.75
N ASP A 650 3.78 -5.49 19.99
CA ASP A 650 4.46 -5.85 21.24
C ASP A 650 5.80 -5.13 21.49
N ASP A 651 5.96 -3.92 20.94
CA ASP A 651 7.24 -3.17 20.93
C ASP A 651 8.42 -4.00 20.37
N GLN A 652 8.13 -5.03 19.56
CA GLN A 652 9.09 -5.99 19.03
C GLN A 652 9.08 -6.06 17.50
N LEU A 653 7.91 -5.90 16.88
CA LEU A 653 7.75 -5.99 15.43
C LEU A 653 7.25 -4.65 14.90
N LEU A 654 7.84 -4.18 13.80
CA LEU A 654 7.46 -2.94 13.14
C LEU A 654 7.30 -3.14 11.64
N TYR A 655 6.13 -2.82 11.13
CA TYR A 655 5.82 -2.68 9.71
C TYR A 655 5.87 -1.23 9.27
N VAL A 656 6.59 -0.97 8.18
CA VAL A 656 6.52 0.28 7.42
C VAL A 656 6.50 -0.05 5.93
N GLY A 657 5.57 0.54 5.19
CA GLY A 657 5.46 0.31 3.75
C GLY A 657 4.40 1.20 3.10
N SER A 658 4.00 0.82 1.90
CA SER A 658 2.95 1.48 1.14
C SER A 658 1.57 0.84 1.35
N ASP A 659 1.52 -0.36 1.91
CA ASP A 659 0.28 -1.14 2.04
C ASP A 659 -0.70 -0.58 3.06
N ASN A 660 -1.83 -0.07 2.57
CA ASN A 660 -2.91 0.48 3.37
C ASN A 660 -3.67 -0.60 4.17
N ALA A 661 -4.13 -0.22 5.37
CA ALA A 661 -4.96 -1.10 6.19
C ALA A 661 -6.40 -1.24 5.70
N TYR A 662 -6.93 -0.20 5.03
CA TYR A 662 -8.25 -0.24 4.43
C TYR A 662 -8.25 -1.09 3.15
N PRO A 663 -9.42 -1.62 2.72
CA PRO A 663 -9.52 -2.39 1.48
C PRO A 663 -9.01 -1.60 0.27
N SER A 664 -7.89 -2.02 -0.27
CA SER A 664 -7.31 -1.54 -1.52
C SER A 664 -6.85 -2.76 -2.32
N TYR A 665 -6.72 -2.63 -3.63
CA TYR A 665 -6.34 -3.76 -4.49
C TYR A 665 -5.13 -3.42 -5.36
N ASN A 666 -4.28 -2.49 -4.90
CA ASN A 666 -3.11 -2.00 -5.63
C ASN A 666 -1.87 -2.85 -5.38
N GLU A 667 -0.85 -2.74 -6.24
CA GLU A 667 0.44 -3.35 -5.92
C GLU A 667 1.23 -2.51 -4.93
N GLU A 668 1.68 -3.13 -3.85
CA GLU A 668 2.24 -2.46 -2.68
C GLU A 668 3.48 -3.20 -2.16
N HIS A 669 4.30 -2.51 -1.37
CA HIS A 669 5.54 -3.05 -0.82
C HIS A 669 5.76 -2.50 0.59
N GLY A 670 6.40 -3.27 1.45
CA GLY A 670 6.80 -2.85 2.78
C GLY A 670 7.80 -3.80 3.41
N VAL A 671 8.17 -3.47 4.65
CA VAL A 671 9.11 -4.26 5.44
C VAL A 671 8.58 -4.48 6.85
N TRP A 672 8.75 -5.70 7.35
CA TRP A 672 8.65 -6.04 8.76
C TRP A 672 10.04 -6.17 9.37
N ILE A 673 10.22 -5.55 10.54
CA ILE A 673 11.49 -5.46 11.26
C ILE A 673 11.30 -6.07 12.65
N ASP A 674 12.27 -6.88 13.07
CA ASP A 674 12.32 -7.52 14.39
C ASP A 674 13.66 -7.16 15.05
N HIS A 675 13.71 -5.94 15.60
CA HIS A 675 14.89 -5.43 16.29
C HIS A 675 14.48 -4.44 17.39
N LYS A 676 14.39 -4.95 18.61
CA LYS A 676 13.84 -4.25 19.78
C LYS A 676 14.44 -2.86 19.99
N GLU A 677 15.76 -2.71 20.01
CA GLU A 677 16.41 -1.40 20.28
C GLU A 677 16.04 -0.35 19.22
N THR A 678 15.97 -0.76 17.95
CA THR A 678 15.61 0.15 16.84
C THR A 678 14.14 0.55 16.92
N ILE A 679 13.28 -0.36 17.35
CA ILE A 679 11.84 -0.11 17.49
C ILE A 679 11.56 0.76 18.72
N GLU A 680 12.27 0.56 19.83
CA GLU A 680 12.23 1.47 20.99
C GLU A 680 12.67 2.89 20.60
N GLU A 681 13.73 3.01 19.80
CA GLU A 681 14.17 4.30 19.27
C GLU A 681 13.15 4.93 18.32
N TRP A 682 12.59 4.14 17.38
CA TRP A 682 11.51 4.59 16.51
C TRP A 682 10.30 5.08 17.31
N LYS A 683 9.88 4.31 18.32
CA LYS A 683 8.75 4.65 19.17
C LYS A 683 8.95 5.99 19.86
N LYS A 684 10.12 6.18 20.47
CA LYS A 684 10.49 7.43 21.14
C LYS A 684 10.55 8.62 20.18
N ASN A 685 11.16 8.43 19.01
CA ASN A 685 11.45 9.52 18.07
C ASN A 685 10.29 9.83 17.12
N TYR A 686 9.30 8.93 17.03
CA TYR A 686 8.18 9.04 16.10
C TYR A 686 6.82 8.82 16.79
N TRP A 687 6.55 7.60 17.25
CA TRP A 687 5.22 7.22 17.73
C TRP A 687 4.75 8.07 18.92
N ASP A 688 5.62 8.28 19.92
CA ASP A 688 5.25 9.02 21.12
C ASP A 688 4.89 10.48 20.79
N GLY A 689 5.62 11.10 19.85
CA GLY A 689 5.31 12.42 19.31
C GLY A 689 3.99 12.45 18.55
N LEU A 690 3.78 11.50 17.63
CA LEU A 690 2.53 11.36 16.88
C LEU A 690 1.34 11.19 17.82
N TRP A 691 1.45 10.30 18.81
CA TRP A 691 0.39 10.01 19.78
C TRP A 691 0.07 11.19 20.68
N ALA A 692 1.10 11.92 21.13
CA ALA A 692 0.94 13.13 21.93
C ALA A 692 0.29 14.28 21.15
N TRP A 693 0.63 14.43 19.87
CA TRP A 693 0.06 15.46 19.00
C TRP A 693 -1.36 15.13 18.51
N SER A 694 -1.73 13.85 18.51
CA SER A 694 -3.06 13.41 18.11
C SER A 694 -4.11 13.67 19.21
N THR A 695 -5.31 14.04 18.78
CA THR A 695 -6.46 14.30 19.66
C THR A 695 -7.35 13.07 19.77
N ASP A 696 -8.02 12.92 20.90
CA ASP A 696 -9.03 11.88 21.05
C ASP A 696 -10.08 12.05 19.96
N ALA A 697 -10.35 10.97 19.26
CA ALA A 697 -11.33 10.98 18.18
C ALA A 697 -12.73 10.98 18.82
N THR A 698 -13.28 12.18 19.04
CA THR A 698 -14.66 12.39 19.49
C THR A 698 -15.58 12.45 18.29
N ASP A 699 -16.73 11.77 18.35
CA ASP A 699 -17.81 11.93 17.36
C ASP A 699 -18.47 13.31 17.44
#